data_AF-A0A8H5MR49-F1
#
_entry.id   AF-A0A8H5MR49-F1
#
_cell.length_a   1.000
_cell.length_b   1.000
_cell.length_c   1.000
_cell.angle_alpha   90.00
_cell.angle_beta   90.00
_cell.angle_gamma   90.00
#
_symmetry.space_group_name_H-M   'P 1'
#
loop_
_entity.id
_entity.type
_entity.pdbx_description
1 polymer ?
#
loop_
_entity_poly.entity_id
_entity_poly.type
_entity_poly.pdbx_seq_one_letter_code
_entity_poly.pdbx_strand_id
1 'polypeptide(L)'
;MTYPRPDFERNPLRWESLNGPWDFLFDDGDSGLNENWQREGLPEKVNVNTSADRKETGQNDSVVQKIMGDAHFLIQNNVFASSTQTTNSKTKINVPFVFQSPASGINNRGVHEVMWYERAISDLRSAQEKEKGHKLVLRFGAVDYEATVWVNGEYVGGHRGGHVPFEIDITDAVEAAKDATTHRVTLRVYDSAYDLTQLRGKQYWAAKPETIFYTPSGGIWQSVWLEVVPSARIADSSYGTVIKSNDIHSGHLRSTIAVKGRRTGKEYSVELESIFAGIPIAKSDKKALPRETSSVGVELNMRLSEEQTSKLPKSVTESAPLDNDFAWRDGVALWSPEHPQLYDLVIRLYDDAENVIDEVKTTTGMRNINWTTGDGTWRLNDKPYFQALCLDQGYWPETFMTPPSSESLKLDIELAKKMGLNGCRKHQKVEDPLFYYWADKLGFLVWGEIANAYAFSAEYVDRFNAEWTEAVKLVINRPSVVTWTPVNESWAYPNLEDNVDQRNHIRQLYYLTKGLDDTRSINDNCGWQHVLTDLTTFHDYSDGPEIEKTCSTLEGIIGPKAGRGVFLPAIPGVDEGSKHKPGAPVMNTEFGGVNIAPAKKEDGDSLDWGYTTATNADDLVERIERLVNGVVLGGHCCAFVYTQLADIEQEVNGLYTFNREEKLDASKVKAVIDKALGAYYSKVK
;
A
#
# COMPACT_ATOMS: atom_id res chain seq x y z
N MET A 1 12.82 13.10 14.01
CA MET A 1 12.20 12.27 12.95
C MET A 1 12.54 10.83 13.20
N THR A 2 11.57 9.94 13.07
CA THR A 2 11.72 8.48 13.20
C THR A 2 12.34 7.93 11.91
N TYR A 3 13.13 6.85 12.00
CA TYR A 3 13.66 6.18 10.80
C TYR A 3 12.50 5.64 9.95
N PRO A 4 12.49 5.83 8.61
CA PRO A 4 11.35 5.42 7.77
C PRO A 4 11.14 3.92 7.61
N ARG A 5 12.12 3.07 7.98
CA ARG A 5 12.07 1.61 7.81
C ARG A 5 12.35 0.86 9.12
N PRO A 6 11.56 1.08 10.19
CA PRO A 6 11.78 0.40 11.48
C PRO A 6 11.56 -1.12 11.40
N ASP A 7 11.02 -1.59 10.29
CA ASP A 7 10.86 -3.00 9.96
C ASP A 7 12.13 -3.70 9.47
N PHE A 8 13.17 -2.94 9.09
CA PHE A 8 14.39 -3.46 8.50
C PHE A 8 15.58 -2.58 8.89
N GLU A 9 16.00 -2.69 10.14
CA GLU A 9 17.02 -1.80 10.73
C GLU A 9 18.42 -2.43 10.66
N ARG A 10 19.41 -1.65 10.20
CA ARG A 10 20.83 -2.05 10.21
C ARG A 10 21.52 -1.69 11.52
N ASN A 11 22.56 -2.43 11.89
CA ASN A 11 23.41 -2.13 13.04
C ASN A 11 24.90 -2.01 12.64
N PRO A 12 25.56 -0.84 12.79
CA PRO A 12 24.99 0.42 13.26
C PRO A 12 24.08 1.09 12.21
N LEU A 13 23.01 1.74 12.66
CA LEU A 13 22.13 2.52 11.80
C LEU A 13 22.72 3.94 11.62
N ARG A 14 23.07 4.31 10.39
CA ARG A 14 23.58 5.64 10.06
C ARG A 14 22.83 6.26 8.89
N TRP A 15 21.99 7.24 9.20
CA TRP A 15 21.08 7.86 8.24
C TRP A 15 20.83 9.33 8.57
N GLU A 16 20.30 10.06 7.60
CA GLU A 16 19.83 11.44 7.76
C GLU A 16 18.54 11.63 6.98
N SER A 17 17.54 12.25 7.60
CA SER A 17 16.32 12.64 6.90
C SER A 17 16.59 13.79 5.93
N LEU A 18 16.09 13.66 4.72
CA LEU A 18 16.03 14.72 3.73
C LEU A 18 14.61 15.31 3.59
N ASN A 19 13.71 15.06 4.55
CA ASN A 19 12.44 15.79 4.62
C ASN A 19 12.68 17.26 5.02
N GLY A 20 11.66 18.11 4.90
CA GLY A 20 11.73 19.55 5.11
C GLY A 20 11.92 20.34 3.81
N PRO A 21 12.44 21.58 3.87
CA PRO A 21 12.44 22.48 2.72
C PRO A 21 13.44 22.06 1.63
N TRP A 22 12.98 22.03 0.38
CA TRP A 22 13.78 21.91 -0.85
C TRP A 22 13.55 23.14 -1.71
N ASP A 23 14.55 23.53 -2.51
CA ASP A 23 14.31 24.43 -3.63
C ASP A 23 13.40 23.74 -4.65
N PHE A 24 12.43 24.47 -5.19
CA PHE A 24 11.40 23.93 -6.05
C PHE A 24 11.02 24.89 -7.17
N LEU A 25 10.80 24.36 -8.38
CA LEU A 25 10.39 25.13 -9.55
C LEU A 25 9.50 24.30 -10.48
N PHE A 26 8.37 24.87 -10.89
CA PHE A 26 7.54 24.32 -11.97
C PHE A 26 8.16 24.65 -13.33
N ASP A 27 8.23 23.65 -14.21
CA ASP A 27 8.82 23.74 -15.55
C ASP A 27 7.79 23.31 -16.61
N ASP A 28 6.69 24.04 -16.71
CA ASP A 28 5.57 23.67 -17.60
C ASP A 28 5.95 23.65 -19.10
N GLY A 29 7.11 24.19 -19.46
CA GLY A 29 7.68 24.14 -20.81
C GLY A 29 8.71 23.02 -21.03
N ASP A 30 9.03 22.23 -19.99
CA ASP A 30 10.08 21.21 -19.95
C ASP A 30 11.43 21.69 -20.50
N SER A 31 11.82 22.93 -20.19
CA SER A 31 13.05 23.54 -20.70
C SER A 31 14.28 23.22 -19.87
N GLY A 32 14.10 22.78 -18.61
CA GLY A 32 15.19 22.62 -17.64
C GLY A 32 16.28 21.63 -18.07
N LEU A 33 15.92 20.57 -18.79
CA LEU A 33 16.90 19.62 -19.35
C LEU A 33 17.77 20.28 -20.43
N ASN A 34 17.14 21.06 -21.32
CA ASN A 34 17.84 21.76 -22.41
C ASN A 34 18.73 22.89 -21.87
N GLU A 35 18.29 23.53 -20.79
CA GLU A 35 19.01 24.58 -20.08
C GLU A 35 20.02 24.05 -19.06
N ASN A 36 20.14 22.73 -18.91
CA ASN A 36 21.06 22.05 -18.00
C ASN A 36 20.91 22.42 -16.52
N TRP A 37 19.69 22.59 -16.02
CA TRP A 37 19.44 22.94 -14.62
C TRP A 37 20.03 21.93 -13.62
N GLN A 38 20.13 20.66 -14.00
CA GLN A 38 20.84 19.64 -13.22
C GLN A 38 22.32 19.98 -12.98
N ARG A 39 22.99 20.66 -13.94
CA ARG A 39 24.41 21.06 -13.87
C ARG A 39 24.61 22.49 -13.36
N GLU A 40 23.74 23.42 -13.71
CA GLU A 40 23.89 24.83 -13.34
C GLU A 40 23.16 25.18 -12.03
N GLY A 41 22.12 24.43 -11.67
CA GLY A 41 21.23 24.69 -10.55
C GLY A 41 19.91 25.31 -11.01
N LEU A 42 18.88 25.22 -10.17
CA LEU A 42 17.56 25.78 -10.52
C LEU A 42 17.62 27.31 -10.64
N PRO A 43 17.15 27.89 -11.77
CA PRO A 43 17.12 29.34 -11.93
C PRO A 43 16.13 29.97 -10.96
N GLU A 44 16.27 31.26 -10.69
CA GLU A 44 15.31 31.99 -9.84
C GLU A 44 13.92 32.07 -10.48
N LYS A 45 13.83 32.07 -11.81
CA LYS A 45 12.58 32.15 -12.57
C LYS A 45 12.73 31.46 -13.92
N VAL A 46 11.64 30.88 -14.42
CA VAL A 46 11.50 30.40 -15.80
C VAL A 46 10.26 31.03 -16.43
N ASN A 47 10.37 31.45 -17.69
CA ASN A 47 9.23 31.96 -18.45
C ASN A 47 8.72 30.86 -19.36
N VAL A 48 7.46 30.49 -19.19
CA VAL A 48 6.80 29.49 -20.02
C VAL A 48 5.88 30.20 -20.99
N ASN A 49 6.06 29.91 -22.29
CA ASN A 49 5.07 30.24 -23.30
C ASN A 49 4.13 29.05 -23.41
N THR A 50 2.91 29.19 -22.87
CA THR A 50 1.85 28.20 -23.10
C THR A 50 1.46 28.27 -24.57
N SER A 51 2.05 27.41 -25.41
CA SER A 51 1.60 27.24 -26.78
C SER A 51 0.23 26.58 -26.76
N ALA A 52 -0.81 27.41 -26.88
CA ALA A 52 -2.16 26.99 -27.21
C ALA A 52 -2.15 26.40 -28.63
N ASP A 53 -1.85 25.10 -28.75
CA ASP A 53 -2.24 24.21 -29.85
C ASP A 53 -1.56 22.84 -29.70
N ARG A 54 -1.95 22.04 -28.71
CA ARG A 54 -2.03 20.60 -28.94
C ARG A 54 -3.40 20.33 -29.55
N LYS A 55 -3.48 20.30 -30.87
CA LYS A 55 -4.66 19.79 -31.57
C LYS A 55 -4.90 18.34 -31.14
N GLU A 56 -5.92 18.10 -30.34
CA GLU A 56 -6.49 16.78 -30.16
C GLU A 56 -6.93 16.26 -31.53
N THR A 57 -6.13 15.36 -32.10
CA THR A 57 -6.50 14.57 -33.27
C THR A 57 -6.58 13.13 -32.81
N GLY A 58 -7.71 12.78 -32.19
CA GLY A 58 -7.96 11.42 -31.75
C GLY A 58 -9.42 11.23 -31.39
N GLN A 59 -10.18 10.58 -32.28
CA GLN A 59 -11.44 9.93 -31.92
C GLN A 59 -11.12 8.81 -30.94
N ASN A 60 -11.35 9.03 -29.64
CA ASN A 60 -11.46 7.96 -28.65
C ASN A 60 -12.63 8.29 -27.70
N ASP A 61 -13.82 8.35 -28.29
CA ASP A 61 -15.08 8.27 -27.59
C ASP A 61 -15.33 6.82 -27.16
N SER A 62 -15.33 6.55 -25.85
CA SER A 62 -16.16 5.51 -25.17
C SER A 62 -15.67 5.17 -23.76
N VAL A 63 -14.44 5.50 -23.37
CA VAL A 63 -13.84 5.03 -22.10
C VAL A 63 -14.34 5.82 -20.88
N VAL A 64 -14.53 7.14 -21.02
CA VAL A 64 -14.90 8.01 -19.89
C VAL A 64 -16.40 7.92 -19.56
N GLN A 65 -17.27 7.65 -20.55
CA GLN A 65 -18.72 7.56 -20.37
C GLN A 65 -19.20 6.35 -19.54
N LYS A 66 -18.42 5.25 -19.46
CA LYS A 66 -18.81 4.04 -18.71
C LYS A 66 -18.44 4.09 -17.22
N ILE A 67 -17.44 4.90 -16.85
CA ILE A 67 -17.05 5.11 -15.44
C ILE A 67 -17.74 6.36 -14.88
N MET A 68 -18.04 7.35 -15.73
CA MET A 68 -18.72 8.59 -15.35
C MET A 68 -19.83 8.86 -16.36
N GLY A 69 -21.10 8.79 -15.93
CA GLY A 69 -22.22 9.19 -16.77
C GLY A 69 -21.99 10.59 -17.37
N ASP A 70 -22.18 10.72 -18.68
CA ASP A 70 -22.17 11.97 -19.47
C ASP A 70 -20.89 12.82 -19.45
N ALA A 71 -19.74 12.23 -19.78
CA ALA A 71 -18.46 12.95 -19.87
C ALA A 71 -18.12 13.62 -21.22
N HIS A 72 -19.02 13.66 -22.21
CA HIS A 72 -18.72 14.26 -23.54
C HIS A 72 -18.60 15.81 -23.50
N PHE A 73 -18.70 16.42 -22.32
CA PHE A 73 -18.56 17.87 -22.10
C PHE A 73 -17.34 18.27 -21.25
N LEU A 74 -16.56 17.32 -20.70
CA LEU A 74 -15.66 17.62 -19.57
C LEU A 74 -14.19 17.86 -19.92
N ILE A 75 -13.70 17.44 -21.09
CA ILE A 75 -12.32 17.74 -21.54
C ILE A 75 -12.17 19.25 -21.86
N GLN A 76 -13.23 19.92 -22.29
CA GLN A 76 -13.21 21.36 -22.61
C GLN A 76 -12.99 22.28 -21.39
N ASN A 77 -13.16 21.77 -20.16
CA ASN A 77 -13.08 22.57 -18.93
C ASN A 77 -11.81 22.34 -18.11
N ASN A 78 -10.82 21.61 -18.65
CA ASN A 78 -9.44 21.74 -18.14
C ASN A 78 -8.90 23.11 -18.61
N VAL A 79 -9.33 24.16 -17.92
CA VAL A 79 -8.99 25.54 -18.25
C VAL A 79 -7.52 25.77 -17.91
N PHE A 80 -6.66 25.62 -18.91
CA PHE A 80 -5.38 26.32 -18.93
C PHE A 80 -5.69 27.81 -19.02
N ALA A 81 -5.12 28.60 -18.12
CA ALA A 81 -5.13 30.05 -18.29
C ALA A 81 -4.58 30.36 -19.71
N SER A 82 -5.39 31.07 -20.50
CA SER A 82 -5.09 31.36 -21.90
C SER A 82 -3.77 32.11 -22.06
N SER A 83 -3.04 31.74 -23.13
CA SER A 83 -1.96 32.46 -23.84
C SER A 83 -1.33 33.68 -23.15
N THR A 84 -0.84 33.49 -21.94
CA THR A 84 -0.10 34.51 -21.19
C THR A 84 1.22 33.87 -20.80
N GLN A 85 2.31 34.54 -21.17
CA GLN A 85 3.64 34.18 -20.71
C GLN A 85 3.58 34.09 -19.18
N THR A 86 3.71 32.87 -18.66
CA THR A 86 3.61 32.59 -17.24
C THR A 86 5.02 32.47 -16.70
N THR A 87 5.33 33.24 -15.65
CA THR A 87 6.65 33.18 -15.02
C THR A 87 6.55 32.38 -13.74
N ASN A 88 7.09 31.16 -13.75
CA ASN A 88 7.24 30.37 -12.54
C ASN A 88 8.51 30.83 -11.81
N SER A 89 8.40 31.10 -10.51
CA SER A 89 9.53 31.52 -9.67
C SER A 89 9.95 30.39 -8.74
N LYS A 90 11.25 30.29 -8.49
CA LYS A 90 11.79 29.33 -7.54
C LYS A 90 11.25 29.62 -6.16
N THR A 91 10.78 28.58 -5.49
CA THR A 91 10.20 28.65 -4.15
C THR A 91 10.77 27.54 -3.27
N LYS A 92 10.31 27.47 -2.02
CA LYS A 92 10.59 26.33 -1.13
C LYS A 92 9.36 25.43 -1.06
N ILE A 93 9.57 24.12 -1.17
CA ILE A 93 8.56 23.09 -0.90
C ILE A 93 8.98 22.26 0.30
N ASN A 94 8.04 21.96 1.20
CA ASN A 94 8.27 21.04 2.31
C ASN A 94 8.05 19.60 1.87
N VAL A 95 9.15 18.87 1.63
CA VAL A 95 9.13 17.42 1.40
C VAL A 95 8.79 16.69 2.70
N PRO A 96 7.95 15.65 2.69
CA PRO A 96 7.44 14.93 1.52
C PRO A 96 5.99 15.27 1.19
N PHE A 97 5.60 16.55 1.29
CA PHE A 97 4.24 16.95 0.98
C PHE A 97 4.15 17.43 -0.47
N VAL A 98 3.21 16.86 -1.22
CA VAL A 98 2.93 17.23 -2.63
C VAL A 98 2.55 18.70 -2.74
N PHE A 99 2.90 19.36 -3.85
CA PHE A 99 2.70 20.82 -4.00
C PHE A 99 1.24 21.25 -3.90
N GLN A 100 0.31 20.32 -4.17
CA GLN A 100 -1.11 20.51 -3.98
C GLN A 100 -1.48 20.61 -2.51
N SER A 101 -0.81 19.92 -1.60
CA SER A 101 -1.21 19.95 -0.18
C SER A 101 -0.88 21.29 0.50
N PRO A 102 -1.69 21.74 1.48
CA PRO A 102 -1.34 22.88 2.32
C PRO A 102 0.03 22.75 3.01
N ALA A 103 0.35 21.57 3.54
CA ALA A 103 1.58 21.32 4.29
C ALA A 103 2.87 21.49 3.46
N SER A 104 2.78 21.42 2.13
CA SER A 104 3.90 21.70 1.23
C SER A 104 4.42 23.14 1.31
N GLY A 105 3.59 24.07 1.79
CA GLY A 105 3.87 25.51 1.74
C GLY A 105 3.58 26.16 0.38
N ILE A 106 3.21 25.39 -0.64
CA ILE A 106 2.84 25.88 -1.98
C ILE A 106 1.31 25.98 -2.12
N ASN A 107 0.59 24.92 -1.77
CA ASN A 107 -0.87 24.86 -1.78
C ASN A 107 -1.50 25.24 -3.14
N ASN A 108 -0.93 24.76 -4.25
CA ASN A 108 -1.38 25.06 -5.61
C ASN A 108 -2.20 23.88 -6.19
N ARG A 109 -3.47 24.11 -6.57
CA ARG A 109 -4.36 23.09 -7.19
C ARG A 109 -4.33 23.09 -8.73
N GLY A 110 -3.43 23.85 -9.34
CA GLY A 110 -3.22 23.88 -10.79
C GLY A 110 -2.55 22.61 -11.30
N VAL A 111 -2.59 22.43 -12.62
CA VAL A 111 -1.94 21.32 -13.32
C VAL A 111 -0.52 21.73 -13.69
N HIS A 112 0.46 20.95 -13.23
CA HIS A 112 1.87 21.08 -13.57
C HIS A 112 2.43 19.68 -13.85
N GLU A 113 2.99 19.47 -15.04
CA GLU A 113 3.49 18.14 -15.42
C GLU A 113 4.96 17.90 -15.09
N VAL A 114 5.76 18.96 -15.04
CA VAL A 114 7.21 18.87 -14.77
C VAL A 114 7.56 19.72 -13.57
N MET A 115 8.20 19.09 -12.60
CA MET A 115 8.59 19.70 -11.34
C MET A 115 10.08 19.44 -11.10
N TRP A 116 10.80 20.47 -10.69
CA TRP A 116 12.20 20.36 -10.31
C TRP A 116 12.38 20.61 -8.83
N TYR A 117 13.17 19.76 -8.18
CA TYR A 117 13.56 19.84 -6.78
C TYR A 117 15.08 19.93 -6.68
N GLU A 118 15.58 20.71 -5.72
CA GLU A 118 16.99 20.80 -5.43
C GLU A 118 17.26 20.86 -3.92
N ARG A 119 18.26 20.11 -3.45
CA ARG A 119 18.71 20.11 -2.06
C ARG A 119 20.20 19.86 -1.93
N ALA A 120 20.82 20.58 -1.00
CA ALA A 120 22.18 20.33 -0.56
C ALA A 120 22.22 19.19 0.48
N ILE A 121 23.18 18.29 0.34
CA ILE A 121 23.44 17.17 1.25
C ILE A 121 24.92 17.11 1.64
N SER A 122 25.23 16.37 2.72
CA SER A 122 26.61 16.07 3.13
C SER A 122 26.89 14.57 2.98
N ASP A 123 28.15 14.20 2.76
CA ASP A 123 28.57 12.80 2.80
C ASP A 123 28.59 12.30 4.25
N LEU A 124 27.62 11.46 4.60
CA LEU A 124 27.47 10.93 5.95
C LEU A 124 28.58 9.98 6.37
N ARG A 125 29.35 9.42 5.43
CA ARG A 125 30.33 8.37 5.71
C ARG A 125 31.55 8.93 6.45
N SER A 126 31.92 8.29 7.55
CA SER A 126 33.19 8.51 8.23
C SER A 126 34.38 8.04 7.39
N ALA A 127 35.59 8.49 7.74
CA ALA A 127 36.82 8.04 7.09
C ALA A 127 36.96 6.51 7.09
N GLN A 128 36.64 5.85 8.21
CA GLN A 128 36.69 4.39 8.32
C GLN A 128 35.66 3.70 7.42
N GLU A 129 34.44 4.24 7.30
CA GLU A 129 33.41 3.70 6.40
C GLU A 129 33.82 3.85 4.93
N LYS A 130 34.45 4.98 4.57
CA LYS A 130 35.02 5.20 3.23
C LYS A 130 36.14 4.21 2.92
N GLU A 131 37.07 3.98 3.85
CA GLU A 131 38.14 2.99 3.69
C GLU A 131 37.59 1.56 3.51
N LYS A 132 36.50 1.22 4.21
CA LYS A 132 35.77 -0.05 4.03
C LYS A 132 34.95 -0.11 2.73
N GLY A 133 34.86 0.98 1.97
CA GLY A 133 34.08 1.07 0.75
C GLY A 133 32.57 1.08 0.97
N HIS A 134 32.09 1.55 2.13
CA HIS A 134 30.66 1.71 2.39
C HIS A 134 30.05 2.69 1.37
N LYS A 135 28.79 2.41 1.04
CA LYS A 135 28.00 3.16 0.07
C LYS A 135 27.14 4.19 0.75
N LEU A 136 27.00 5.34 0.11
CA LEU A 136 26.00 6.35 0.47
C LEU A 136 24.81 6.18 -0.48
N VAL A 137 23.65 5.83 0.06
CA VAL A 137 22.45 5.53 -0.70
C VAL A 137 21.40 6.61 -0.43
N LEU A 138 20.87 7.19 -1.51
CA LEU A 138 19.71 8.07 -1.50
C LEU A 138 18.45 7.23 -1.68
N ARG A 139 17.47 7.43 -0.80
CA ARG A 139 16.23 6.64 -0.78
C ARG A 139 15.01 7.55 -0.85
N PHE A 140 14.03 7.12 -1.63
CA PHE A 140 12.73 7.75 -1.76
C PHE A 140 11.65 6.74 -1.38
N GLY A 141 10.73 7.13 -0.52
CA GLY A 141 9.57 6.29 -0.18
C GLY A 141 8.63 6.12 -1.36
N ALA A 142 8.32 7.22 -2.07
CA ALA A 142 7.49 7.26 -3.26
C ALA A 142 7.58 8.66 -3.89
N VAL A 143 7.56 8.71 -5.22
CA VAL A 143 7.55 9.94 -6.02
C VAL A 143 6.57 9.72 -7.18
N ASP A 144 5.51 10.52 -7.25
CA ASP A 144 4.52 10.41 -8.32
C ASP A 144 4.89 11.38 -9.47
N TYR A 145 5.18 10.97 -10.71
CA TYR A 145 5.15 9.60 -11.23
C TYR A 145 6.52 9.10 -11.74
N GLU A 146 7.25 9.92 -12.51
CA GLU A 146 8.56 9.56 -13.05
C GLU A 146 9.66 10.48 -12.51
N ALA A 147 10.66 9.89 -11.84
CA ALA A 147 11.73 10.59 -11.15
C ALA A 147 13.07 10.39 -11.86
N THR A 148 13.80 11.48 -12.13
CA THR A 148 15.18 11.47 -12.64
C THR A 148 16.10 12.24 -11.72
N VAL A 149 17.19 11.63 -11.26
CA VAL A 149 18.04 12.15 -10.18
C VAL A 149 19.47 12.39 -10.65
N TRP A 150 20.01 13.54 -10.24
CA TRP A 150 21.40 13.93 -10.44
C TRP A 150 22.05 14.33 -9.10
N VAL A 151 23.36 14.10 -9.00
CA VAL A 151 24.19 14.60 -7.91
C VAL A 151 25.37 15.36 -8.50
N ASN A 152 25.52 16.64 -8.14
CA ASN A 152 26.52 17.55 -8.70
C ASN A 152 26.48 17.62 -10.24
N GLY A 153 25.29 17.48 -10.82
CA GLY A 153 25.07 17.48 -12.28
C GLY A 153 25.33 16.15 -12.98
N GLU A 154 25.80 15.12 -12.28
CA GLU A 154 26.00 13.78 -12.81
C GLU A 154 24.75 12.92 -12.59
N TYR A 155 24.30 12.22 -13.64
CA TYR A 155 23.12 11.37 -13.58
C TYR A 155 23.42 10.13 -12.74
N VAL A 156 22.57 9.85 -11.75
CA VAL A 156 22.77 8.73 -10.82
C VAL A 156 21.68 7.67 -10.91
N GLY A 157 20.50 7.99 -11.46
CA GLY A 157 19.42 7.03 -11.63
C GLY A 157 18.04 7.68 -11.67
N GLY A 158 17.00 6.85 -11.61
CA GLY A 158 15.61 7.28 -11.62
C GLY A 158 14.65 6.13 -11.33
N HIS A 159 13.37 6.42 -11.31
CA HIS A 159 12.28 5.45 -11.09
C HIS A 159 11.01 5.91 -11.80
N ARG A 160 10.13 4.96 -12.12
CA ARG A 160 8.81 5.20 -12.71
C ARG A 160 7.80 4.36 -11.95
N GLY A 161 6.79 5.02 -11.39
CA GLY A 161 5.76 4.41 -10.54
C GLY A 161 5.50 5.29 -9.32
N GLY A 162 4.23 5.54 -9.01
CA GLY A 162 3.84 6.54 -8.03
C GLY A 162 3.87 6.06 -6.58
N HIS A 163 3.86 4.77 -6.30
CA HIS A 163 3.48 4.23 -4.98
C HIS A 163 4.54 3.39 -4.28
N VAL A 164 5.62 3.02 -4.95
CA VAL A 164 6.63 2.08 -4.42
C VAL A 164 8.01 2.75 -4.25
N PRO A 165 8.81 2.32 -3.24
CA PRO A 165 10.08 2.96 -2.94
C PRO A 165 11.21 2.54 -3.89
N PHE A 166 12.19 3.42 -4.06
CA PHE A 166 13.42 3.13 -4.78
C PHE A 166 14.67 3.68 -4.07
N GLU A 167 15.83 3.10 -4.40
CA GLU A 167 17.13 3.47 -3.84
C GLU A 167 18.17 3.68 -4.93
N ILE A 168 19.05 4.68 -4.76
CA ILE A 168 20.13 5.00 -5.70
C ILE A 168 21.45 5.10 -4.92
N ASP A 169 22.48 4.37 -5.37
CA ASP A 169 23.85 4.53 -4.85
C ASP A 169 24.46 5.80 -5.45
N ILE A 170 24.72 6.80 -4.61
CA ILE A 170 25.26 8.10 -5.03
C ILE A 170 26.76 8.26 -4.71
N THR A 171 27.40 7.17 -4.26
CA THR A 171 28.79 7.17 -3.77
C THR A 171 29.76 7.76 -4.77
N ASP A 172 29.72 7.29 -6.02
CA ASP A 172 30.71 7.65 -7.02
C ASP A 172 30.56 9.13 -7.44
N ALA A 173 29.32 9.64 -7.50
CA ALA A 173 29.04 11.05 -7.80
C ALA A 173 29.48 12.00 -6.67
N VAL A 174 29.38 11.55 -5.42
CA VAL A 174 29.89 12.27 -4.24
C VAL A 174 31.42 12.28 -4.22
N GLU A 175 32.07 11.15 -4.52
CA GLU A 175 33.54 11.02 -4.52
C GLU A 175 34.21 11.74 -5.70
N ALA A 176 33.51 11.88 -6.83
CA ALA A 176 34.00 12.63 -7.98
C ALA A 176 34.18 14.13 -7.68
N ALA A 177 33.36 14.69 -6.79
CA ALA A 177 33.44 16.08 -6.34
C ALA A 177 34.48 16.25 -5.22
N LYS A 178 35.76 16.07 -5.58
CA LYS A 178 36.90 16.18 -4.66
C LYS A 178 36.86 17.50 -3.89
N ASP A 179 37.14 17.43 -2.58
CA ASP A 179 37.19 18.55 -1.64
C ASP A 179 35.85 19.27 -1.35
N ALA A 180 34.73 18.86 -1.98
CA ALA A 180 33.42 19.39 -1.65
C ALA A 180 32.90 18.79 -0.33
N THR A 181 32.47 19.65 0.60
CA THR A 181 31.81 19.23 1.84
C THR A 181 30.30 19.08 1.68
N THR A 182 29.77 19.68 0.61
CA THR A 182 28.34 19.74 0.31
C THR A 182 28.14 19.31 -1.14
N HIS A 183 27.12 18.51 -1.38
CA HIS A 183 26.75 18.01 -2.72
C HIS A 183 25.33 18.41 -3.04
N ARG A 184 25.08 18.76 -4.30
CA ARG A 184 23.76 19.18 -4.77
C ARG A 184 23.02 17.99 -5.36
N VAL A 185 21.89 17.62 -4.78
CA VAL A 185 20.93 16.69 -5.36
C VAL A 185 19.92 17.50 -6.15
N THR A 186 19.75 17.16 -7.42
CA THR A 186 18.70 17.72 -8.28
C THR A 186 17.80 16.59 -8.75
N LEU A 187 16.49 16.79 -8.67
CA LEU A 187 15.47 15.83 -9.09
C LEU A 187 14.52 16.51 -10.07
N ARG A 188 14.27 15.88 -11.22
CA ARG A 188 13.16 16.20 -12.12
C ARG A 188 12.07 15.15 -11.92
N VAL A 189 10.85 15.59 -11.70
CA VAL A 189 9.66 14.74 -11.65
C VAL A 189 8.76 15.06 -12.84
N TYR A 190 8.30 14.03 -13.54
CA TYR A 190 7.28 14.11 -14.59
C TYR A 190 6.03 13.32 -14.20
N ASP A 191 4.88 13.98 -14.18
CA ASP A 191 3.56 13.41 -13.87
C ASP A 191 2.54 14.03 -14.84
N SER A 192 1.95 13.22 -15.72
CA SER A 192 1.12 13.76 -16.81
C SER A 192 -0.35 13.67 -16.48
N ALA A 193 -0.99 14.82 -16.21
CA ALA A 193 -2.43 14.89 -15.95
C ALA A 193 -3.30 14.39 -17.12
N TYR A 194 -2.73 14.25 -18.33
CA TYR A 194 -3.45 13.77 -19.52
C TYR A 194 -3.27 12.28 -19.78
N ASP A 195 -2.25 11.66 -19.19
CA ASP A 195 -1.98 10.25 -19.38
C ASP A 195 -2.86 9.41 -18.44
N LEU A 196 -4.03 9.05 -18.97
CA LEU A 196 -5.02 8.22 -18.28
C LEU A 196 -4.55 6.77 -18.02
N THR A 197 -3.34 6.40 -18.46
CA THR A 197 -2.74 5.09 -18.23
C THR A 197 -1.80 5.07 -17.01
N GLN A 198 -1.52 6.22 -16.38
CA GLN A 198 -0.78 6.31 -15.12
C GLN A 198 -1.63 5.76 -13.96
N LEU A 199 -0.98 5.05 -13.04
CA LEU A 199 -1.63 4.50 -11.86
C LEU A 199 -1.90 5.65 -10.88
N ARG A 200 -3.17 6.01 -10.69
CA ARG A 200 -3.60 7.17 -9.88
C ARG A 200 -4.47 6.78 -8.68
N GLY A 201 -5.11 5.61 -8.75
CA GLY A 201 -5.99 5.13 -7.70
C GLY A 201 -7.16 6.10 -7.49
N LYS A 202 -7.29 6.63 -6.28
CA LYS A 202 -8.34 7.59 -5.91
C LYS A 202 -8.01 9.03 -6.26
N GLN A 203 -6.83 9.34 -6.79
CA GLN A 203 -6.53 10.68 -7.29
C GLN A 203 -7.32 10.97 -8.57
N TYR A 204 -7.97 12.13 -8.67
CA TYR A 204 -8.60 12.55 -9.92
C TYR A 204 -7.54 12.86 -10.98
N TRP A 205 -7.85 12.62 -12.25
CA TRP A 205 -6.93 12.92 -13.36
C TRP A 205 -6.90 14.42 -13.71
N ALA A 206 -7.99 15.15 -13.44
CA ALA A 206 -8.10 16.59 -13.67
C ALA A 206 -7.91 17.41 -12.38
N ALA A 207 -7.73 18.73 -12.52
CA ALA A 207 -7.39 19.62 -11.41
C ALA A 207 -8.44 19.68 -10.28
N LYS A 208 -9.73 19.54 -10.63
CA LYS A 208 -10.84 19.65 -9.68
C LYS A 208 -11.39 18.26 -9.37
N PRO A 209 -11.33 17.78 -8.11
CA PRO A 209 -11.94 16.53 -7.69
C PRO A 209 -13.42 16.43 -8.08
N GLU A 210 -13.85 15.21 -8.39
CA GLU A 210 -15.24 14.94 -8.80
C GLU A 210 -15.67 13.55 -8.36
N THR A 211 -16.96 13.39 -8.04
CA THR A 211 -17.56 12.11 -7.62
C THR A 211 -16.80 11.46 -6.46
N ILE A 212 -16.21 10.28 -6.69
CA ILE A 212 -15.53 9.44 -5.72
C ILE A 212 -13.99 9.57 -5.77
N PHE A 213 -13.46 10.55 -6.52
CA PHE A 213 -12.02 10.78 -6.70
C PHE A 213 -11.57 12.09 -6.02
N TYR A 214 -10.41 12.06 -5.39
CA TYR A 214 -9.86 13.11 -4.54
C TYR A 214 -8.85 14.01 -5.25
N THR A 215 -8.32 15.00 -4.54
CA THR A 215 -7.29 15.91 -5.03
C THR A 215 -6.09 15.17 -5.66
N PRO A 216 -5.68 15.54 -6.90
CA PRO A 216 -4.46 15.01 -7.51
C PRO A 216 -3.22 15.29 -6.66
N SER A 217 -2.28 14.36 -6.61
CA SER A 217 -1.10 14.41 -5.75
C SER A 217 0.15 14.03 -6.54
N GLY A 218 0.93 15.04 -6.96
CA GLY A 218 2.12 14.86 -7.80
C GLY A 218 3.40 15.26 -7.07
N GLY A 219 4.51 14.61 -7.40
CA GLY A 219 5.83 14.86 -6.81
C GLY A 219 6.18 13.90 -5.67
N ILE A 220 7.11 14.34 -4.81
CA ILE A 220 7.54 13.54 -3.66
C ILE A 220 6.44 13.54 -2.59
N TRP A 221 5.84 12.37 -2.31
CA TRP A 221 4.75 12.25 -1.33
C TRP A 221 5.05 11.30 -0.15
N GLN A 222 6.20 10.61 -0.16
CA GLN A 222 6.74 9.90 1.01
C GLN A 222 8.19 10.32 1.30
N SER A 223 8.68 9.93 2.48
CA SER A 223 9.96 10.39 3.02
C SER A 223 11.15 10.20 2.08
N VAL A 224 12.12 11.12 2.16
CA VAL A 224 13.42 11.03 1.47
C VAL A 224 14.51 11.01 2.52
N TRP A 225 15.52 10.15 2.36
CA TRP A 225 16.63 10.06 3.31
C TRP A 225 17.92 9.54 2.69
N LEU A 226 19.03 9.81 3.37
CA LEU A 226 20.32 9.22 3.10
C LEU A 226 20.61 8.10 4.09
N GLU A 227 21.28 7.06 3.64
CA GLU A 227 21.72 5.96 4.48
C GLU A 227 23.12 5.49 4.08
N VAL A 228 23.98 5.25 5.08
CA VAL A 228 25.27 4.61 4.88
C VAL A 228 25.10 3.11 5.03
N VAL A 229 25.49 2.35 4.01
CA VAL A 229 25.35 0.89 3.99
C VAL A 229 26.66 0.20 3.59
N PRO A 230 26.92 -1.04 4.06
CA PRO A 230 28.04 -1.83 3.58
C PRO A 230 28.01 -2.07 2.06
N SER A 231 29.17 -2.25 1.44
CA SER A 231 29.29 -2.52 0.00
C SER A 231 28.58 -3.82 -0.38
N ALA A 232 28.89 -4.91 0.32
CA ALA A 232 28.12 -6.14 0.29
C ALA A 232 27.20 -6.16 1.52
N ARG A 233 25.89 -6.31 1.31
CA ARG A 233 24.89 -6.11 2.36
C ARG A 233 23.67 -7.01 2.19
N ILE A 234 22.96 -7.27 3.28
CA ILE A 234 21.68 -7.97 3.26
C ILE A 234 20.65 -7.06 2.59
N ALA A 235 19.92 -7.64 1.63
CA ALA A 235 18.85 -6.98 0.90
C ALA A 235 17.52 -7.14 1.66
N ASP A 236 16.58 -6.20 1.48
CA ASP A 236 15.21 -6.38 1.98
C ASP A 236 14.35 -7.20 0.99
N SER A 237 13.05 -7.26 1.24
CA SER A 237 12.12 -8.07 0.42
C SER A 237 11.94 -7.55 -1.01
N SER A 238 12.05 -6.23 -1.22
CA SER A 238 12.06 -5.64 -2.57
C SER A 238 13.19 -6.18 -3.43
N TYR A 239 14.28 -6.63 -2.81
CA TYR A 239 15.47 -7.17 -3.47
C TYR A 239 15.73 -8.66 -3.17
N GLY A 240 14.71 -9.39 -2.71
CA GLY A 240 14.70 -10.86 -2.71
C GLY A 240 14.88 -11.55 -1.36
N THR A 241 14.95 -10.82 -0.23
CA THR A 241 14.89 -11.46 1.08
C THR A 241 13.45 -11.78 1.45
N VAL A 242 13.10 -13.07 1.42
CA VAL A 242 11.74 -13.57 1.66
C VAL A 242 11.72 -14.42 2.91
N ILE A 243 10.78 -14.13 3.82
CA ILE A 243 10.60 -14.77 5.12
C ILE A 243 9.23 -15.47 5.07
N LYS A 244 9.21 -16.80 4.90
CA LYS A 244 7.99 -17.62 4.87
C LYS A 244 7.71 -18.19 6.25
N SER A 245 6.88 -17.49 7.02
CA SER A 245 6.48 -17.81 8.41
C SER A 245 5.11 -18.50 8.52
N ASN A 246 4.72 -19.27 7.50
CA ASN A 246 3.36 -19.84 7.38
C ASN A 246 3.23 -21.33 7.72
N ASP A 247 4.33 -22.03 8.02
CA ASP A 247 4.34 -23.44 8.44
C ASP A 247 4.25 -23.57 9.97
N ILE A 248 3.06 -23.29 10.50
CA ILE A 248 2.79 -23.34 11.95
C ILE A 248 2.74 -24.78 12.50
N HIS A 249 2.59 -25.79 11.64
CA HIS A 249 2.50 -27.19 12.05
C HIS A 249 3.87 -27.78 12.34
N SER A 250 4.83 -27.61 11.42
CA SER A 250 6.21 -28.01 11.70
C SER A 250 6.88 -27.06 12.69
N GLY A 251 6.44 -25.80 12.73
CA GLY A 251 7.05 -24.73 13.54
C GLY A 251 8.34 -24.19 12.93
N HIS A 252 8.62 -24.47 11.66
CA HIS A 252 9.82 -24.01 10.98
C HIS A 252 9.55 -22.73 10.19
N LEU A 253 10.43 -21.75 10.39
CA LEU A 253 10.55 -20.58 9.54
C LEU A 253 11.49 -20.93 8.37
N ARG A 254 11.02 -20.72 7.13
CA ARG A 254 11.86 -20.86 5.92
C ARG A 254 12.13 -19.49 5.33
N SER A 255 13.40 -19.17 5.10
CA SER A 255 13.80 -17.87 4.60
C SER A 255 14.77 -18.01 3.43
N THR A 256 14.61 -17.15 2.44
CA THR A 256 15.64 -16.87 1.43
C THR A 256 16.25 -15.53 1.79
N ILE A 257 17.54 -15.49 2.10
CA ILE A 257 18.24 -14.24 2.41
C ILE A 257 19.04 -13.80 1.19
N ALA A 258 18.74 -12.61 0.66
CA ALA A 258 19.42 -12.03 -0.49
C ALA A 258 20.52 -11.05 -0.06
N VAL A 259 21.59 -10.98 -0.85
CA VAL A 259 22.76 -10.12 -0.64
C VAL A 259 22.98 -9.24 -1.87
N LYS A 260 23.08 -7.92 -1.69
CA LYS A 260 23.44 -6.96 -2.74
C LYS A 260 24.92 -6.60 -2.67
N GLY A 261 25.51 -6.22 -3.81
CA GLY A 261 26.87 -5.66 -3.88
C GLY A 261 28.00 -6.67 -3.62
N ARG A 262 27.72 -7.96 -3.79
CA ARG A 262 28.73 -9.03 -3.75
C ARG A 262 29.81 -8.80 -4.81
N ARG A 263 31.09 -8.96 -4.43
CA ARG A 263 32.21 -8.97 -5.38
C ARG A 263 32.49 -10.37 -5.91
N THR A 264 32.80 -10.48 -7.20
CA THR A 264 33.17 -11.75 -7.83
C THR A 264 34.36 -12.39 -7.13
N GLY A 265 34.27 -13.70 -6.85
CA GLY A 265 35.34 -14.46 -6.20
C GLY A 265 35.43 -14.27 -4.68
N LYS A 266 34.63 -13.38 -4.08
CA LYS A 266 34.51 -13.27 -2.62
C LYS A 266 33.46 -14.22 -2.07
N GLU A 267 33.83 -14.89 -0.99
CA GLU A 267 32.98 -15.79 -0.25
C GLU A 267 32.32 -15.03 0.90
N TYR A 268 31.05 -15.36 1.12
CA TYR A 268 30.24 -14.77 2.18
C TYR A 268 29.44 -15.88 2.83
N SER A 269 29.05 -15.70 4.09
CA SER A 269 28.09 -16.58 4.74
C SER A 269 27.03 -15.78 5.49
N VAL A 270 25.85 -16.37 5.63
CA VAL A 270 24.70 -15.77 6.32
C VAL A 270 24.37 -16.61 7.55
N GLU A 271 24.04 -15.94 8.63
CA GLU A 271 23.51 -16.52 9.86
C GLU A 271 22.19 -15.85 10.20
N LEU A 272 21.19 -16.64 10.63
CA LEU A 272 19.90 -16.13 11.08
C LEU A 272 19.67 -16.57 12.53
N GLU A 273 19.23 -15.64 13.36
CA GLU A 273 18.86 -15.86 14.75
C GLU A 273 17.43 -15.36 14.99
N SER A 274 16.62 -16.14 15.70
CA SER A 274 15.27 -15.76 16.11
C SER A 274 15.20 -15.57 17.62
N ILE A 275 14.54 -14.50 18.04
CA ILE A 275 14.34 -14.11 19.44
C ILE A 275 12.84 -13.88 19.64
N PHE A 276 12.30 -14.33 20.77
CA PHE A 276 10.90 -14.08 21.13
C PHE A 276 10.83 -13.51 22.54
N ALA A 277 10.18 -12.35 22.69
CA ALA A 277 10.06 -11.64 23.97
C ALA A 277 11.41 -11.47 24.71
N GLY A 278 12.49 -11.20 23.96
CA GLY A 278 13.85 -11.05 24.48
C GLY A 278 14.59 -12.36 24.78
N ILE A 279 13.98 -13.52 24.53
CA ILE A 279 14.57 -14.85 24.75
C ILE A 279 15.05 -15.40 23.39
N PRO A 280 16.36 -15.71 23.24
CA PRO A 280 16.87 -16.38 22.04
C PRO A 280 16.22 -17.76 21.89
N ILE A 281 15.65 -18.04 20.71
CA ILE A 281 14.91 -19.27 20.41
C ILE A 281 15.80 -20.26 19.66
N ALA A 282 16.30 -19.83 18.51
CA ALA A 282 17.09 -20.64 17.61
C ALA A 282 18.07 -19.76 16.84
N LYS A 283 19.16 -20.39 16.42
CA LYS A 283 20.23 -19.78 15.65
C LYS A 283 20.73 -20.78 14.64
N SER A 284 20.83 -20.37 13.37
CA SER A 284 21.28 -21.26 12.30
C SER A 284 22.80 -21.42 12.35
N ASP A 285 23.30 -22.51 11.79
CA ASP A 285 24.69 -22.52 11.34
C ASP A 285 24.91 -21.44 10.27
N LYS A 286 26.15 -20.99 10.10
CA LYS A 286 26.54 -20.13 8.98
C LYS A 286 26.33 -20.88 7.66
N LYS A 287 25.50 -20.32 6.79
CA LYS A 287 25.25 -20.84 5.45
C LYS A 287 26.07 -20.07 4.43
N ALA A 288 26.99 -20.75 3.76
CA ALA A 288 27.77 -20.14 2.68
C ALA A 288 26.84 -19.67 1.55
N LEU A 289 27.08 -18.45 1.06
CA LEU A 289 26.39 -17.90 -0.09
C LEU A 289 26.88 -18.63 -1.36
N PRO A 290 25.99 -19.30 -2.12
CA PRO A 290 26.37 -20.04 -3.33
C PRO A 290 27.07 -19.15 -4.35
N ARG A 291 27.86 -19.70 -5.28
CA ARG A 291 28.58 -18.89 -6.29
C ARG A 291 27.67 -18.42 -7.42
N GLU A 292 26.67 -19.21 -7.71
CA GLU A 292 25.70 -19.08 -8.79
C GLU A 292 24.51 -18.18 -8.45
N THR A 293 24.29 -17.87 -7.17
CA THR A 293 23.21 -16.99 -6.71
C THR A 293 23.73 -15.92 -5.75
N SER A 294 22.95 -14.85 -5.59
CA SER A 294 23.17 -13.83 -4.55
C SER A 294 22.21 -14.02 -3.37
N SER A 295 21.73 -15.25 -3.16
CA SER A 295 20.82 -15.57 -2.06
C SER A 295 21.05 -16.98 -1.53
N VAL A 296 20.67 -17.20 -0.28
CA VAL A 296 20.83 -18.49 0.41
C VAL A 296 19.59 -18.82 1.25
N GLY A 297 19.18 -20.08 1.21
CA GLY A 297 18.11 -20.60 2.05
C GLY A 297 18.57 -20.84 3.47
N VAL A 298 17.80 -20.37 4.45
CA VAL A 298 18.03 -20.58 5.89
C VAL A 298 16.72 -21.01 6.53
N GLU A 299 16.78 -22.02 7.39
CA GLU A 299 15.63 -22.54 8.11
C GLU A 299 15.88 -22.48 9.62
N LEU A 300 14.86 -22.11 10.39
CA LEU A 300 14.92 -22.03 11.85
C LEU A 300 13.71 -22.71 12.49
N ASN A 301 13.94 -23.41 13.60
CA ASN A 301 12.86 -23.89 14.46
C ASN A 301 12.40 -22.74 15.38
N MET A 302 11.12 -22.40 15.32
CA MET A 302 10.52 -21.29 16.06
C MET A 302 9.87 -21.72 17.38
N ARG A 303 9.94 -23.01 17.71
CA ARG A 303 9.34 -23.61 18.90
C ARG A 303 10.17 -23.31 20.14
N LEU A 304 9.53 -22.75 21.16
CA LEU A 304 10.12 -22.56 22.48
C LEU A 304 10.23 -23.91 23.20
N SER A 305 11.40 -24.18 23.78
CA SER A 305 11.58 -25.26 24.76
C SER A 305 10.85 -24.96 26.07
N GLU A 306 10.64 -25.98 26.90
CA GLU A 306 10.05 -25.80 28.23
C GLU A 306 10.83 -24.79 29.09
N GLU A 307 12.16 -24.81 29.00
CA GLU A 307 13.02 -23.85 29.71
C GLU A 307 12.79 -22.42 29.21
N GLN A 308 12.75 -22.20 27.89
CA GLN A 308 12.48 -20.88 27.30
C GLN A 308 11.08 -20.39 27.66
N THR A 309 10.06 -21.25 27.56
CA THR A 309 8.68 -20.94 27.92
C THR A 309 8.56 -20.52 29.39
N SER A 310 9.28 -21.18 30.31
CA SER A 310 9.27 -20.82 31.74
C SER A 310 9.83 -19.43 32.05
N LYS A 311 10.61 -18.85 31.13
CA LYS A 311 11.24 -17.52 31.25
C LYS A 311 10.43 -16.41 30.60
N LEU A 312 9.30 -16.73 29.96
CA LEU A 312 8.46 -15.73 29.31
C LEU A 312 8.02 -14.64 30.29
N PRO A 313 8.06 -13.36 29.89
CA PRO A 313 7.51 -12.29 30.72
C PRO A 313 6.02 -12.51 30.98
N LYS A 314 5.56 -12.16 32.20
CA LYS A 314 4.14 -12.26 32.56
C LYS A 314 3.21 -11.55 31.59
N SER A 315 3.63 -10.39 31.08
CA SER A 315 2.87 -9.61 30.09
C SER A 315 2.57 -10.41 28.82
N VAL A 316 3.47 -11.30 28.39
CA VAL A 316 3.23 -12.18 27.24
C VAL A 316 2.21 -13.25 27.59
N THR A 317 2.37 -13.94 28.73
CA THR A 317 1.45 -15.01 29.13
C THR A 317 0.06 -14.52 29.55
N GLU A 318 -0.06 -13.26 29.98
CA GLU A 318 -1.35 -12.63 30.28
C GLU A 318 -2.09 -12.20 29.00
N SER A 319 -1.36 -11.72 27.98
CA SER A 319 -1.95 -11.32 26.69
C SER A 319 -2.18 -12.50 25.74
N ALA A 320 -1.40 -13.57 25.87
CA ALA A 320 -1.48 -14.80 25.09
C ALA A 320 -1.29 -16.01 26.03
N PRO A 321 -2.36 -16.48 26.71
CA PRO A 321 -2.30 -17.64 27.60
C PRO A 321 -1.77 -18.88 26.89
N LEU A 322 -0.88 -19.65 27.53
CA LEU A 322 -0.20 -20.81 26.92
C LEU A 322 -1.14 -21.96 26.54
N ASP A 323 -2.32 -22.01 27.14
CA ASP A 323 -3.39 -22.98 26.85
C ASP A 323 -4.34 -22.53 25.72
N ASN A 324 -4.15 -21.32 25.19
CA ASN A 324 -4.89 -20.81 24.03
C ASN A 324 -4.24 -21.31 22.74
N ASP A 325 -4.89 -22.26 22.08
CA ASP A 325 -4.47 -22.89 20.83
C ASP A 325 -4.54 -21.98 19.59
N PHE A 326 -5.15 -20.79 19.70
CA PHE A 326 -5.10 -19.75 18.67
C PHE A 326 -3.88 -18.83 18.83
N ALA A 327 -3.33 -18.76 20.05
CA ALA A 327 -2.12 -18.00 20.38
C ALA A 327 -0.86 -18.88 20.38
N TRP A 328 -0.99 -20.19 20.63
CA TRP A 328 0.14 -21.11 20.75
C TRP A 328 -0.15 -22.43 20.04
N ARG A 329 0.86 -22.98 19.36
CA ARG A 329 0.81 -24.35 18.83
C ARG A 329 2.06 -25.11 19.15
N ASP A 330 1.95 -26.07 20.07
CA ASP A 330 3.03 -26.96 20.50
C ASP A 330 4.29 -26.19 20.96
N GLY A 331 4.17 -24.94 21.44
CA GLY A 331 5.29 -24.06 21.81
C GLY A 331 5.76 -23.08 20.72
N VAL A 332 5.08 -23.01 19.57
CA VAL A 332 5.23 -21.89 18.61
C VAL A 332 4.24 -20.80 18.99
N ALA A 333 4.71 -19.57 19.13
CA ALA A 333 3.86 -18.39 19.33
C ALA A 333 3.24 -18.00 17.98
N LEU A 334 1.91 -17.90 17.93
CA LEU A 334 1.16 -17.61 16.72
C LEU A 334 0.74 -16.14 16.67
N TRP A 335 0.85 -15.55 15.48
CA TRP A 335 0.35 -14.21 15.19
C TRP A 335 -1.14 -14.26 14.82
N SER A 336 -1.91 -13.34 15.40
CA SER A 336 -3.31 -13.04 15.07
C SER A 336 -3.64 -11.60 15.49
N PRO A 337 -4.78 -11.03 15.05
CA PRO A 337 -5.21 -9.71 15.50
C PRO A 337 -5.39 -9.56 17.01
N GLU A 338 -5.80 -10.64 17.68
CA GLU A 338 -5.99 -10.73 19.14
C GLU A 338 -4.66 -10.99 19.87
N HIS A 339 -3.75 -11.74 19.25
CA HIS A 339 -2.44 -12.08 19.79
C HIS A 339 -1.34 -11.76 18.78
N PRO A 340 -0.93 -10.48 18.64
CA PRO A 340 0.06 -10.04 17.64
C PRO A 340 1.50 -10.40 18.05
N GLN A 341 1.74 -11.68 18.25
CA GLN A 341 3.02 -12.21 18.69
C GLN A 341 4.02 -12.17 17.53
N LEU A 342 5.14 -11.47 17.73
CA LEU A 342 6.21 -11.33 16.74
C LEU A 342 7.52 -11.90 17.29
N TYR A 343 8.26 -12.54 16.41
CA TYR A 343 9.65 -12.91 16.62
C TYR A 343 10.54 -11.80 16.04
N ASP A 344 11.55 -11.40 16.80
CA ASP A 344 12.65 -10.60 16.27
C ASP A 344 13.62 -11.54 15.54
N LEU A 345 14.04 -11.13 14.36
CA LEU A 345 15.00 -11.84 13.51
C LEU A 345 16.25 -10.99 13.36
N VAL A 346 17.40 -11.57 13.68
CA VAL A 346 18.72 -10.96 13.46
C VAL A 346 19.43 -11.72 12.36
N ILE A 347 19.69 -11.04 11.24
CA ILE A 347 20.39 -11.59 10.08
C ILE A 347 21.79 -11.00 10.07
N ARG A 348 22.81 -11.85 9.98
CA ARG A 348 24.22 -11.43 9.92
C ARG A 348 24.87 -11.92 8.63
N LEU A 349 25.61 -11.04 7.98
CA LEU A 349 26.44 -11.34 6.82
C LEU A 349 27.92 -11.33 7.23
N TYR A 350 28.62 -12.39 6.88
CA TYR A 350 30.05 -12.57 7.15
C TYR A 350 30.85 -12.53 5.86
N ASP A 351 32.08 -12.01 5.95
CA ASP A 351 33.08 -12.09 4.88
C ASP A 351 33.92 -13.38 4.94
N ASP A 352 34.90 -13.50 4.05
CA ASP A 352 35.83 -14.64 3.95
C ASP A 352 36.79 -14.75 5.15
N ALA A 353 36.90 -13.71 5.96
CA ALA A 353 37.68 -13.67 7.18
C ALA A 353 36.82 -13.84 8.45
N GLU A 354 35.55 -14.25 8.28
CA GLU A 354 34.58 -14.50 9.35
C GLU A 354 34.21 -13.25 10.18
N ASN A 355 34.43 -12.05 9.63
CA ASN A 355 33.98 -10.80 10.24
C ASN A 355 32.52 -10.53 9.89
N VAL A 356 31.72 -10.03 10.84
CA VAL A 356 30.39 -9.49 10.55
C VAL A 356 30.55 -8.19 9.79
N ILE A 357 30.05 -8.13 8.55
CA ILE A 357 30.12 -6.94 7.69
C ILE A 357 28.77 -6.23 7.55
N ASP A 358 27.67 -6.93 7.83
CA ASP A 358 26.32 -6.35 7.90
C ASP A 358 25.48 -7.13 8.92
N GLU A 359 24.64 -6.41 9.66
CA GLU A 359 23.67 -6.98 10.60
C GLU A 359 22.35 -6.23 10.44
N VAL A 360 21.28 -6.97 10.18
CA VAL A 360 19.92 -6.45 10.04
C VAL A 360 19.02 -7.07 11.10
N LYS A 361 18.17 -6.23 11.70
CA LYS A 361 17.05 -6.63 12.55
C LYS A 361 15.74 -6.42 11.80
N THR A 362 14.90 -7.45 11.82
CA THR A 362 13.53 -7.40 11.29
C THR A 362 12.62 -8.25 12.17
N THR A 363 11.33 -8.34 11.84
CA THR A 363 10.36 -9.11 12.62
C THR A 363 9.49 -9.98 11.73
N THR A 364 8.98 -11.08 12.27
CA THR A 364 7.96 -11.90 11.60
C THR A 364 6.97 -12.49 12.59
N GLY A 365 5.77 -12.83 12.12
CA GLY A 365 4.74 -13.53 12.89
C GLY A 365 4.46 -14.89 12.29
N MET A 366 4.47 -15.95 13.09
CA MET A 366 4.11 -17.29 12.64
C MET A 366 2.60 -17.40 12.51
N ARG A 367 2.07 -17.58 11.30
CA ARG A 367 0.62 -17.72 11.09
C ARG A 367 0.27 -18.44 9.80
N ASN A 368 -0.77 -19.26 9.82
CA ASN A 368 -1.27 -19.96 8.64
C ASN A 368 -2.58 -19.34 8.14
N ILE A 369 -2.70 -19.17 6.83
CA ILE A 369 -3.93 -18.72 6.17
C ILE A 369 -4.40 -19.83 5.23
N ASN A 370 -5.70 -20.14 5.25
CA ASN A 370 -6.30 -21.13 4.35
C ASN A 370 -7.71 -20.72 3.91
N TRP A 371 -7.97 -20.78 2.61
CA TRP A 371 -9.27 -20.48 1.98
C TRP A 371 -9.74 -21.62 1.07
N THR A 372 -9.09 -22.79 1.17
CA THR A 372 -9.22 -23.90 0.23
C THR A 372 -9.87 -25.13 0.85
N THR A 373 -10.36 -25.03 2.09
CA THR A 373 -11.06 -26.11 2.82
C THR A 373 -12.37 -26.53 2.18
N GLY A 374 -12.96 -25.68 1.33
CA GLY A 374 -14.19 -25.99 0.59
C GLY A 374 -15.48 -25.86 1.41
N ASP A 375 -15.38 -25.33 2.63
CA ASP A 375 -16.50 -25.08 3.54
C ASP A 375 -17.02 -23.64 3.50
N GLY A 376 -16.56 -22.83 2.55
CA GLY A 376 -16.94 -21.43 2.41
C GLY A 376 -16.32 -20.49 3.45
N THR A 377 -15.39 -20.98 4.28
CA THR A 377 -14.73 -20.16 5.31
C THR A 377 -13.33 -19.73 4.90
N TRP A 378 -12.94 -18.53 5.34
CA TRP A 378 -11.55 -18.13 5.38
C TRP A 378 -10.98 -18.44 6.78
N ARG A 379 -9.79 -19.03 6.84
CA ARG A 379 -9.19 -19.53 8.08
C ARG A 379 -7.88 -18.84 8.40
N LEU A 380 -7.71 -18.53 9.68
CA LEU A 380 -6.45 -18.11 10.30
C LEU A 380 -6.08 -19.14 11.36
N ASN A 381 -4.84 -19.62 11.34
CA ASN A 381 -4.33 -20.61 12.30
C ASN A 381 -5.28 -21.81 12.46
N ASP A 382 -5.72 -22.36 11.32
CA ASP A 382 -6.68 -23.48 11.16
C ASP A 382 -8.12 -23.24 11.60
N LYS A 383 -8.46 -22.06 12.13
CA LYS A 383 -9.81 -21.75 12.61
C LYS A 383 -10.54 -20.85 11.62
N PRO A 384 -11.86 -21.03 11.40
CA PRO A 384 -12.66 -20.04 10.68
C PRO A 384 -12.49 -18.68 11.34
N TYR A 385 -12.24 -17.65 10.55
CA TYR A 385 -11.97 -16.32 11.08
C TYR A 385 -12.71 -15.28 10.23
N PHE A 386 -13.53 -14.47 10.91
CA PHE A 386 -14.31 -13.44 10.23
C PHE A 386 -13.49 -12.17 10.07
N GLN A 387 -13.41 -11.64 8.85
CA GLN A 387 -12.73 -10.37 8.58
C GLN A 387 -13.74 -9.21 8.64
N ALA A 388 -13.75 -8.48 9.75
CA ALA A 388 -14.56 -7.28 9.95
C ALA A 388 -13.69 -6.06 9.62
N LEU A 389 -13.72 -5.63 8.36
CA LEU A 389 -12.77 -4.68 7.81
C LEU A 389 -13.42 -3.31 7.56
N CYS A 390 -12.60 -2.27 7.45
CA CYS A 390 -12.98 -0.99 6.83
C CYS A 390 -12.26 -0.77 5.50
N LEU A 391 -12.85 0.09 4.66
CA LEU A 391 -12.13 0.71 3.55
C LEU A 391 -11.32 1.88 4.13
N ASP A 392 -9.99 1.84 3.95
CA ASP A 392 -9.08 2.88 4.43
C ASP A 392 -8.37 3.55 3.27
N GLN A 393 -8.73 4.83 3.03
CA GLN A 393 -8.20 5.66 1.95
C GLN A 393 -6.82 6.25 2.26
N GLY A 394 -6.50 6.45 3.55
CA GLY A 394 -5.24 7.07 3.97
C GLY A 394 -5.00 8.51 3.46
N TYR A 395 -6.04 9.34 3.35
CA TYR A 395 -5.94 10.77 3.04
C TYR A 395 -6.10 11.64 4.29
N TRP A 396 -5.50 12.83 4.29
CA TRP A 396 -5.49 13.77 5.41
C TRP A 396 -5.78 15.20 4.94
N PRO A 397 -6.43 16.05 5.76
CA PRO A 397 -6.86 17.39 5.33
C PRO A 397 -5.72 18.28 4.84
N GLU A 398 -4.60 18.31 5.57
CA GLU A 398 -3.49 19.24 5.29
C GLU A 398 -2.35 18.61 4.48
N THR A 399 -2.30 17.28 4.39
CA THR A 399 -1.15 16.53 3.84
C THR A 399 -1.55 15.52 2.76
N PHE A 400 -2.85 15.38 2.47
CA PHE A 400 -3.40 14.45 1.48
C PHE A 400 -2.90 13.02 1.68
N MET A 401 -2.29 12.40 0.67
CA MET A 401 -1.82 11.01 0.73
C MET A 401 -0.67 10.77 1.70
N THR A 402 0.05 11.84 2.09
CA THR A 402 1.19 11.76 3.00
C THR A 402 0.71 11.74 4.44
N PRO A 403 1.11 10.77 5.28
CA PRO A 403 0.75 10.76 6.70
C PRO A 403 1.35 12.00 7.42
N PRO A 404 0.58 12.73 8.25
CA PRO A 404 1.06 13.93 8.94
C PRO A 404 2.21 13.65 9.92
N SER A 405 2.30 12.42 10.44
CA SER A 405 3.35 11.98 11.35
C SER A 405 3.55 10.46 11.30
N SER A 406 4.65 9.97 11.88
CA SER A 406 4.91 8.53 12.00
C SER A 406 3.86 7.78 12.85
N GLU A 407 3.16 8.49 13.73
CA GLU A 407 2.12 7.92 14.59
C GLU A 407 0.72 8.02 13.95
N SER A 408 0.53 8.83 12.91
CA SER A 408 -0.77 9.02 12.27
C SER A 408 -1.32 7.72 11.66
N LEU A 409 -0.43 6.90 11.09
CA LEU A 409 -0.80 5.59 10.54
C LEU A 409 -1.20 4.59 11.63
N LYS A 410 -0.59 4.69 12.81
CA LYS A 410 -0.97 3.90 13.98
C LYS A 410 -2.34 4.33 14.52
N LEU A 411 -2.63 5.63 14.52
CA LEU A 411 -3.92 6.15 14.95
C LEU A 411 -5.08 5.56 14.15
N ASP A 412 -4.99 5.50 12.82
CA ASP A 412 -6.05 4.91 11.98
C ASP A 412 -6.32 3.43 12.36
N ILE A 413 -5.28 2.65 12.69
CA ILE A 413 -5.41 1.27 13.19
C ILE A 413 -6.09 1.23 14.57
N GLU A 414 -5.67 2.09 15.50
CA GLU A 414 -6.24 2.15 16.85
C GLU A 414 -7.73 2.54 16.82
N LEU A 415 -8.10 3.48 15.96
CA LEU A 415 -9.50 3.90 15.74
C LEU A 415 -10.35 2.79 15.13
N ALA A 416 -9.84 2.10 14.11
CA ALA A 416 -10.54 0.94 13.53
C ALA A 416 -10.79 -0.14 14.60
N LYS A 417 -9.77 -0.50 15.39
CA LYS A 417 -9.90 -1.48 16.49
C LYS A 417 -10.86 -1.00 17.58
N LYS A 418 -10.90 0.30 17.88
CA LYS A 418 -11.83 0.89 18.85
C LYS A 418 -13.29 0.66 18.45
N MET A 419 -13.58 0.67 17.14
CA MET A 419 -14.90 0.36 16.57
C MET A 419 -15.19 -1.14 16.46
N GLY A 420 -14.27 -2.02 16.84
CA GLY A 420 -14.44 -3.48 16.73
C GLY A 420 -14.00 -4.07 15.38
N LEU A 421 -13.43 -3.26 14.49
CA LEU A 421 -12.86 -3.75 13.23
C LEU A 421 -11.51 -4.43 13.50
N ASN A 422 -11.19 -5.48 12.73
CA ASN A 422 -9.96 -6.26 12.88
C ASN A 422 -9.00 -6.14 11.69
N GLY A 423 -9.30 -5.28 10.73
CA GLY A 423 -8.42 -4.97 9.61
C GLY A 423 -8.96 -3.93 8.65
N CYS A 424 -8.28 -3.75 7.52
CA CYS A 424 -8.73 -2.91 6.43
C CYS A 424 -8.41 -3.48 5.04
N ARG A 425 -9.13 -2.98 4.04
CA ARG A 425 -8.64 -2.87 2.67
C ARG A 425 -7.94 -1.52 2.53
N LYS A 426 -6.64 -1.53 2.24
CA LYS A 426 -5.85 -0.30 2.09
C LYS A 426 -6.02 0.24 0.66
N HIS A 427 -6.98 1.13 0.49
CA HIS A 427 -7.59 1.49 -0.79
C HIS A 427 -7.11 2.87 -1.28
N GLN A 428 -6.91 3.12 -2.58
CA GLN A 428 -6.21 2.27 -3.53
C GLN A 428 -4.80 2.82 -3.73
N LYS A 429 -3.92 2.54 -2.79
CA LYS A 429 -2.52 2.93 -2.87
C LYS A 429 -1.66 1.90 -2.15
N VAL A 430 -0.42 1.77 -2.57
CA VAL A 430 0.59 1.14 -1.71
C VAL A 430 0.92 2.14 -0.61
N GLU A 431 0.56 1.80 0.62
CA GLU A 431 0.82 2.67 1.77
C GLU A 431 2.30 2.67 2.17
N ASP A 432 2.72 3.70 2.90
CA ASP A 432 4.01 3.75 3.59
C ASP A 432 4.28 2.44 4.37
N PRO A 433 5.47 1.80 4.22
CA PRO A 433 5.87 0.60 4.97
C PRO A 433 5.60 0.65 6.48
N LEU A 434 5.62 1.84 7.07
CA LEU A 434 5.34 2.08 8.48
C LEU A 434 3.92 1.68 8.89
N PHE A 435 2.93 1.76 7.99
CA PHE A 435 1.58 1.29 8.26
C PHE A 435 1.56 -0.21 8.54
N TYR A 436 2.23 -1.00 7.69
CA TYR A 436 2.31 -2.45 7.86
C TYR A 436 3.12 -2.85 9.08
N TYR A 437 4.18 -2.10 9.41
CA TYR A 437 4.91 -2.27 10.67
C TYR A 437 3.97 -2.13 11.88
N TRP A 438 3.12 -1.10 11.90
CA TRP A 438 2.13 -0.92 12.96
C TRP A 438 1.04 -1.98 12.93
N ALA A 439 0.56 -2.40 11.75
CA ALA A 439 -0.43 -3.45 11.61
C ALA A 439 0.07 -4.80 12.15
N ASP A 440 1.35 -5.14 11.90
CA ASP A 440 2.00 -6.32 12.46
C ASP A 440 2.04 -6.25 13.99
N LYS A 441 2.45 -5.11 14.55
CA LYS A 441 2.64 -4.89 16.00
C LYS A 441 1.32 -4.81 16.77
N LEU A 442 0.30 -4.20 16.18
CA LEU A 442 -0.99 -3.98 16.83
C LEU A 442 -1.98 -5.12 16.59
N GLY A 443 -1.70 -6.02 15.65
CA GLY A 443 -2.61 -7.10 15.28
C GLY A 443 -3.78 -6.56 14.46
N PHE A 444 -3.53 -6.31 13.18
CA PHE A 444 -4.52 -5.76 12.25
C PHE A 444 -4.35 -6.42 10.88
N LEU A 445 -5.44 -6.91 10.29
CA LEU A 445 -5.41 -7.51 8.97
C LEU A 445 -5.35 -6.43 7.89
N VAL A 446 -4.59 -6.68 6.83
CA VAL A 446 -4.46 -5.75 5.70
C VAL A 446 -4.65 -6.51 4.40
N TRP A 447 -5.53 -6.02 3.54
CA TRP A 447 -5.51 -6.40 2.12
C TRP A 447 -4.56 -5.46 1.39
N GLY A 448 -3.54 -6.04 0.75
CA GLY A 448 -2.59 -5.29 -0.05
C GLY A 448 -3.20 -4.95 -1.41
N GLU A 449 -3.33 -3.66 -1.69
CA GLU A 449 -3.84 -3.14 -2.96
C GLU A 449 -2.84 -2.19 -3.62
N ILE A 450 -3.13 -1.80 -4.86
CA ILE A 450 -2.38 -0.81 -5.63
C ILE A 450 -3.36 0.12 -6.34
N ALA A 451 -2.89 1.31 -6.72
CA ALA A 451 -3.64 2.22 -7.58
C ALA A 451 -4.03 1.56 -8.91
N ASN A 452 -5.24 1.83 -9.41
CA ASN A 452 -5.62 1.56 -10.79
C ASN A 452 -5.55 2.84 -11.65
N ALA A 453 -5.67 2.69 -12.97
CA ALA A 453 -5.67 3.80 -13.90
C ALA A 453 -7.10 4.07 -14.44
N TYR A 454 -7.22 5.00 -15.38
CA TYR A 454 -8.51 5.33 -16.02
C TYR A 454 -8.70 4.63 -17.37
N ALA A 455 -7.62 4.29 -18.06
CA ALA A 455 -7.66 3.71 -19.40
C ALA A 455 -6.80 2.45 -19.54
N PHE A 456 -7.34 1.45 -20.24
CA PHE A 456 -6.60 0.25 -20.64
C PHE A 456 -5.71 0.55 -21.85
N SER A 457 -4.46 0.10 -21.81
CA SER A 457 -3.56 0.07 -22.97
C SER A 457 -2.42 -0.92 -22.73
N ALA A 458 -1.63 -1.24 -23.76
CA ALA A 458 -0.40 -2.01 -23.57
C ALA A 458 0.58 -1.29 -22.62
N GLU A 459 0.61 0.04 -22.66
CA GLU A 459 1.42 0.85 -21.76
C GLU A 459 0.93 0.79 -20.31
N TYR A 460 -0.39 0.79 -20.07
CA TYR A 460 -0.96 0.52 -18.75
C TYR A 460 -0.55 -0.88 -18.25
N VAL A 461 -0.64 -1.91 -19.09
CA VAL A 461 -0.24 -3.29 -18.73
C VAL A 461 1.22 -3.33 -18.26
N ASP A 462 2.13 -2.70 -19.00
CA ASP A 462 3.56 -2.68 -18.66
C ASP A 462 3.83 -1.93 -17.35
N ARG A 463 3.22 -0.76 -17.17
CA ARG A 463 3.36 0.06 -15.95
C ARG A 463 2.79 -0.67 -14.74
N PHE A 464 1.58 -1.20 -14.87
CA PHE A 464 0.89 -1.92 -13.81
C PHE A 464 1.66 -3.17 -13.39
N ASN A 465 2.10 -4.00 -14.34
CA ASN A 465 2.84 -5.22 -14.03
C ASN A 465 4.15 -4.94 -13.28
N ALA A 466 4.86 -3.88 -13.66
CA ALA A 466 6.10 -3.47 -13.00
C ALA A 466 5.83 -3.03 -11.55
N GLU A 467 4.92 -2.07 -11.37
CA GLU A 467 4.65 -1.49 -10.05
C GLU A 467 3.95 -2.48 -9.11
N TRP A 468 3.04 -3.33 -9.62
CA TRP A 468 2.41 -4.39 -8.84
C TRP A 468 3.42 -5.43 -8.33
N THR A 469 4.41 -5.79 -9.16
CA THR A 469 5.49 -6.69 -8.74
C THR A 469 6.29 -6.09 -7.59
N GLU A 470 6.59 -4.79 -7.65
CA GLU A 470 7.31 -4.06 -6.61
C GLU A 470 6.46 -3.95 -5.32
N ALA A 471 5.16 -3.67 -5.45
CA ALA A 471 4.22 -3.57 -4.34
C ALA A 471 4.09 -4.88 -3.56
N VAL A 472 3.91 -6.01 -4.25
CA VAL A 472 3.82 -7.34 -3.61
C VAL A 472 5.13 -7.66 -2.88
N LYS A 473 6.29 -7.44 -3.52
CA LYS A 473 7.60 -7.70 -2.90
C LYS A 473 7.87 -6.81 -1.68
N LEU A 474 7.41 -5.56 -1.69
CA LEU A 474 7.61 -4.62 -0.59
C LEU A 474 7.07 -5.16 0.74
N VAL A 475 5.92 -5.84 0.71
CA VAL A 475 5.19 -6.26 1.93
C VAL A 475 4.97 -7.77 2.05
N ILE A 476 5.64 -8.58 1.23
CA ILE A 476 5.51 -10.06 1.25
C ILE A 476 5.86 -10.69 2.61
N ASN A 477 6.77 -10.08 3.37
CA ASN A 477 7.22 -10.56 4.68
C ASN A 477 6.26 -10.17 5.84
N ARG A 478 5.16 -9.46 5.56
CA ARG A 478 4.23 -8.95 6.58
C ARG A 478 3.21 -10.00 7.01
N PRO A 479 3.18 -10.42 8.29
CA PRO A 479 2.10 -11.28 8.77
C PRO A 479 0.72 -10.59 8.68
N SER A 480 0.64 -9.26 8.85
CA SER A 480 -0.62 -8.50 8.74
C SER A 480 -1.28 -8.54 7.35
N VAL A 481 -0.48 -8.62 6.28
CA VAL A 481 -1.03 -8.72 4.92
C VAL A 481 -1.62 -10.11 4.74
N VAL A 482 -2.88 -10.22 4.30
CA VAL A 482 -3.61 -11.49 4.25
C VAL A 482 -4.27 -11.82 2.91
N THR A 483 -4.52 -10.81 2.09
CA THR A 483 -5.14 -10.94 0.76
C THR A 483 -4.51 -9.92 -0.19
N TRP A 484 -4.38 -10.26 -1.47
CA TRP A 484 -3.96 -9.35 -2.53
C TRP A 484 -5.14 -8.94 -3.41
N THR A 485 -5.28 -7.64 -3.68
CA THR A 485 -6.29 -7.09 -4.58
C THR A 485 -5.64 -6.18 -5.62
N PRO A 486 -5.33 -6.68 -6.83
CA PRO A 486 -4.71 -5.84 -7.86
C PRO A 486 -5.72 -4.87 -8.50
N VAL A 487 -6.95 -5.31 -8.81
CA VAL A 487 -7.93 -4.49 -9.54
C VAL A 487 -9.17 -4.26 -8.68
N ASN A 488 -9.77 -3.08 -8.81
CA ASN A 488 -11.01 -2.71 -8.14
C ASN A 488 -12.04 -2.21 -9.15
N GLU A 489 -13.26 -2.74 -9.09
CA GLU A 489 -14.43 -2.25 -9.85
C GLU A 489 -14.23 -2.09 -11.36
N SER A 490 -13.28 -2.84 -11.93
CA SER A 490 -12.87 -2.74 -13.33
C SER A 490 -12.28 -1.38 -13.72
N TRP A 491 -11.67 -0.63 -12.79
CA TRP A 491 -10.97 0.62 -13.10
C TRP A 491 -9.79 0.34 -14.04
N ALA A 492 -9.72 1.09 -15.15
CA ALA A 492 -8.91 0.82 -16.35
C ALA A 492 -9.35 -0.36 -17.22
N TYR A 493 -10.43 -1.10 -16.91
CA TYR A 493 -10.91 -2.23 -17.72
C TYR A 493 -12.37 -2.04 -18.19
N PRO A 494 -12.66 -1.07 -19.07
CA PRO A 494 -14.02 -0.65 -19.41
C PRO A 494 -14.84 -1.69 -20.20
N ASN A 495 -14.21 -2.74 -20.73
CA ASN A 495 -14.81 -3.69 -21.65
C ASN A 495 -14.54 -5.16 -21.23
N LEU A 496 -14.42 -5.45 -19.93
CA LEU A 496 -14.23 -6.84 -19.45
C LEU A 496 -15.31 -7.82 -19.91
N GLU A 497 -16.52 -7.33 -20.18
CA GLU A 497 -17.64 -8.16 -20.61
C GLU A 497 -17.38 -8.86 -21.95
N ASP A 498 -16.67 -8.23 -22.88
CA ASP A 498 -16.51 -8.71 -24.26
C ASP A 498 -15.07 -8.61 -24.81
N ASN A 499 -14.10 -8.15 -24.01
CA ASN A 499 -12.70 -8.04 -24.42
C ASN A 499 -11.81 -9.11 -23.74
N VAL A 500 -11.29 -10.05 -24.54
CA VAL A 500 -10.42 -11.14 -24.04
C VAL A 500 -9.04 -10.65 -23.60
N ASP A 501 -8.50 -9.58 -24.18
CA ASP A 501 -7.18 -9.07 -23.82
C ASP A 501 -7.19 -8.50 -22.40
N GLN A 502 -8.25 -7.78 -22.03
CA GLN A 502 -8.48 -7.30 -20.67
C GLN A 502 -8.61 -8.46 -19.66
N ARG A 503 -9.38 -9.51 -20.00
CA ARG A 503 -9.50 -10.72 -19.17
C ARG A 503 -8.15 -11.44 -19.02
N ASN A 504 -7.37 -11.52 -20.09
CA ASN A 504 -6.07 -12.17 -20.08
C ASN A 504 -5.05 -11.42 -19.23
N HIS A 505 -5.10 -10.07 -19.18
CA HIS A 505 -4.28 -9.31 -18.25
C HIS A 505 -4.65 -9.59 -16.79
N ILE A 506 -5.94 -9.67 -16.44
CA ILE A 506 -6.36 -10.06 -15.07
C ILE A 506 -5.85 -11.47 -14.71
N ARG A 507 -5.92 -12.44 -15.64
CA ARG A 507 -5.33 -13.77 -15.43
C ARG A 507 -3.81 -13.71 -15.24
N GLN A 508 -3.13 -12.89 -16.03
CA GLN A 508 -1.69 -12.66 -15.89
C GLN A 508 -1.36 -12.13 -14.49
N LEU A 509 -2.12 -11.15 -13.99
CA LEU A 509 -1.94 -10.60 -12.63
C LEU A 509 -2.16 -11.66 -11.55
N TYR A 510 -3.19 -12.50 -11.68
CA TYR A 510 -3.42 -13.61 -10.75
C TYR A 510 -2.21 -14.55 -10.68
N TYR A 511 -1.70 -15.03 -11.82
CA TYR A 511 -0.57 -15.97 -11.82
C TYR A 511 0.77 -15.31 -11.48
N LEU A 512 0.99 -14.05 -11.88
CA LEU A 512 2.14 -13.25 -11.44
C LEU A 512 2.17 -13.17 -9.91
N THR A 513 1.04 -12.82 -9.31
CA THR A 513 0.91 -12.70 -7.85
C THR A 513 1.12 -14.06 -7.17
N LYS A 514 0.52 -15.15 -7.66
CA LYS A 514 0.79 -16.50 -7.12
C LYS A 514 2.23 -16.95 -7.26
N GLY A 515 2.92 -16.53 -8.33
CA GLY A 515 4.34 -16.79 -8.54
C GLY A 515 5.24 -16.05 -7.54
N LEU A 516 4.82 -14.86 -7.10
CA LEU A 516 5.51 -14.07 -6.07
C LEU A 516 5.17 -14.57 -4.65
N ASP A 517 3.89 -14.79 -4.38
CA ASP A 517 3.36 -15.17 -3.07
C ASP A 517 2.21 -16.19 -3.18
N ASP A 518 2.50 -17.42 -2.76
CA ASP A 518 1.56 -18.53 -2.70
C ASP A 518 0.86 -18.65 -1.34
N THR A 519 1.18 -17.79 -0.38
CA THR A 519 0.74 -17.92 1.03
C THR A 519 -0.54 -17.15 1.37
N ARG A 520 -1.10 -16.41 0.40
CA ARG A 520 -2.26 -15.52 0.57
C ARG A 520 -3.30 -15.67 -0.54
N SER A 521 -4.56 -15.38 -0.22
CA SER A 521 -5.65 -15.36 -1.19
C SER A 521 -5.53 -14.16 -2.13
N ILE A 522 -6.05 -14.31 -3.35
CA ILE A 522 -6.13 -13.23 -4.34
C ILE A 522 -7.59 -12.92 -4.66
N ASN A 523 -7.94 -11.65 -4.57
CA ASN A 523 -9.19 -11.06 -5.07
C ASN A 523 -8.86 -10.28 -6.34
N ASP A 524 -9.10 -10.85 -7.52
CA ASP A 524 -8.56 -10.32 -8.78
C ASP A 524 -9.08 -8.92 -9.16
N ASN A 525 -10.40 -8.76 -9.26
CA ASN A 525 -11.14 -7.55 -9.53
C ASN A 525 -12.22 -7.42 -8.46
N CYS A 526 -12.04 -6.48 -7.54
CA CYS A 526 -12.88 -6.38 -6.38
C CYS A 526 -14.30 -5.91 -6.73
N GLY A 527 -15.29 -6.61 -6.19
CA GLY A 527 -16.70 -6.18 -6.15
C GLY A 527 -17.60 -6.72 -7.24
N TRP A 528 -17.10 -6.90 -8.46
CA TRP A 528 -17.84 -7.51 -9.56
C TRP A 528 -16.92 -7.84 -10.74
N GLN A 529 -17.45 -8.53 -11.76
CA GLN A 529 -16.75 -8.88 -12.99
C GLN A 529 -15.44 -9.64 -12.75
N HIS A 530 -15.45 -10.61 -11.83
CA HIS A 530 -14.33 -11.53 -11.60
C HIS A 530 -13.94 -12.27 -12.89
N VAL A 531 -12.65 -12.53 -13.09
CA VAL A 531 -12.11 -13.34 -14.19
C VAL A 531 -11.51 -14.65 -13.66
N LEU A 532 -10.62 -14.55 -12.68
CA LEU A 532 -9.93 -15.66 -12.02
C LEU A 532 -9.55 -15.24 -10.60
N THR A 533 -10.27 -15.73 -9.59
CA THR A 533 -10.15 -15.30 -8.20
C THR A 533 -10.15 -16.48 -7.23
N ASP A 534 -9.54 -16.31 -6.06
CA ASP A 534 -9.66 -17.25 -4.94
C ASP A 534 -10.92 -17.01 -4.10
N LEU A 535 -11.45 -15.79 -4.13
CA LEU A 535 -12.51 -15.30 -3.27
C LEU A 535 -13.70 -14.82 -4.12
N THR A 536 -14.92 -15.09 -3.68
CA THR A 536 -16.10 -14.43 -4.26
C THR A 536 -16.36 -13.15 -3.51
N THR A 537 -16.05 -12.01 -4.12
CA THR A 537 -16.28 -10.71 -3.53
C THR A 537 -17.44 -9.99 -4.23
N PHE A 538 -18.14 -9.14 -3.49
CA PHE A 538 -19.19 -8.32 -4.05
C PHE A 538 -19.32 -7.00 -3.31
N HIS A 539 -19.77 -5.96 -4.01
CA HIS A 539 -20.15 -4.68 -3.41
C HIS A 539 -21.68 -4.56 -3.42
N ASP A 540 -22.26 -4.07 -2.32
CA ASP A 540 -23.70 -3.79 -2.24
C ASP A 540 -23.95 -2.57 -1.35
N TYR A 541 -24.23 -1.43 -1.98
CA TYR A 541 -24.54 -0.16 -1.33
C TYR A 541 -26.06 0.04 -1.11
N SER A 542 -26.87 -1.02 -1.23
CA SER A 542 -28.30 -0.96 -0.93
C SER A 542 -28.55 -0.77 0.57
N ASP A 543 -29.76 -0.34 0.93
CA ASP A 543 -30.15 -0.18 2.33
C ASP A 543 -30.37 -1.53 3.04
N GLY A 544 -30.56 -1.49 4.36
CA GLY A 544 -30.64 -2.67 5.24
C GLY A 544 -31.56 -3.80 4.73
N PRO A 545 -32.83 -3.53 4.37
CA PRO A 545 -33.74 -4.57 3.89
C PRO A 545 -33.29 -5.25 2.59
N GLU A 546 -32.77 -4.50 1.63
CA GLU A 546 -32.36 -5.08 0.35
C GLU A 546 -31.03 -5.82 0.47
N ILE A 547 -30.07 -5.33 1.27
CA ILE A 547 -28.81 -6.07 1.51
C ILE A 547 -29.06 -7.36 2.30
N GLU A 548 -29.99 -7.36 3.26
CA GLU A 548 -30.42 -8.56 3.98
C GLU A 548 -31.01 -9.59 3.00
N LYS A 549 -31.87 -9.14 2.08
CA LYS A 549 -32.42 -9.98 1.02
C LYS A 549 -31.33 -10.52 0.09
N THR A 550 -30.39 -9.69 -0.37
CA THR A 550 -29.23 -10.10 -1.17
C THR A 550 -28.45 -11.20 -0.46
N CYS A 551 -28.09 -10.97 0.80
CA CYS A 551 -27.18 -11.83 1.56
C CYS A 551 -27.87 -13.04 2.20
N SER A 552 -29.20 -13.14 2.10
CA SER A 552 -29.98 -14.29 2.61
C SER A 552 -29.75 -15.59 1.83
N THR A 553 -29.23 -15.51 0.60
CA THR A 553 -28.96 -16.65 -0.27
C THR A 553 -27.67 -16.44 -1.08
N LEU A 554 -26.99 -17.52 -1.44
CA LEU A 554 -25.83 -17.43 -2.32
C LEU A 554 -26.21 -16.91 -3.71
N GLU A 555 -27.37 -17.30 -4.24
CA GLU A 555 -27.91 -16.85 -5.53
C GLU A 555 -28.13 -15.33 -5.54
N GLY A 556 -28.64 -14.78 -4.43
CA GLY A 556 -28.78 -13.33 -4.24
C GLY A 556 -27.43 -12.62 -4.31
N ILE A 557 -26.41 -13.16 -3.65
CA ILE A 557 -25.05 -12.59 -3.65
C ILE A 557 -24.43 -12.62 -5.05
N ILE A 558 -24.38 -13.78 -5.70
CA ILE A 558 -23.70 -13.95 -7.01
C ILE A 558 -24.50 -13.38 -8.19
N GLY A 559 -25.76 -13.00 -7.95
CA GLY A 559 -26.57 -12.27 -8.91
C GLY A 559 -26.02 -10.87 -9.18
N PRO A 560 -26.52 -10.18 -10.24
CA PRO A 560 -26.03 -8.86 -10.61
C PRO A 560 -26.12 -7.82 -9.48
N LYS A 561 -25.17 -6.87 -9.48
CA LYS A 561 -25.09 -5.72 -8.56
C LYS A 561 -24.83 -4.45 -9.38
N ALA A 562 -25.61 -3.40 -9.12
CA ALA A 562 -25.51 -2.13 -9.87
C ALA A 562 -25.47 -2.29 -11.41
N GLY A 563 -26.25 -3.25 -11.95
CA GLY A 563 -26.29 -3.53 -13.39
C GLY A 563 -25.11 -4.35 -13.94
N ARG A 564 -24.17 -4.81 -13.10
CA ARG A 564 -23.01 -5.63 -13.47
C ARG A 564 -23.10 -7.04 -12.90
N GLY A 565 -22.65 -8.04 -13.65
CA GLY A 565 -22.51 -9.40 -13.11
C GLY A 565 -21.32 -9.50 -12.16
N VAL A 566 -21.48 -10.22 -11.03
CA VAL A 566 -20.36 -10.55 -10.14
C VAL A 566 -19.32 -11.40 -10.88
N PHE A 567 -19.78 -12.26 -11.78
CA PHE A 567 -18.95 -13.05 -12.68
C PHE A 567 -19.28 -12.71 -14.14
N LEU A 568 -18.31 -12.95 -15.02
CA LEU A 568 -18.38 -12.59 -16.43
C LEU A 568 -18.98 -13.73 -17.26
N PRO A 569 -19.85 -13.42 -18.24
CA PRO A 569 -20.37 -14.41 -19.17
C PRO A 569 -19.27 -14.89 -20.13
N ALA A 570 -19.53 -15.98 -20.84
CA ALA A 570 -18.66 -16.47 -21.91
C ALA A 570 -18.58 -15.47 -23.08
N ILE A 571 -17.40 -15.37 -23.70
CA ILE A 571 -17.21 -14.76 -25.01
C ILE A 571 -17.20 -15.92 -26.02
N PRO A 572 -18.23 -16.06 -26.89
CA PRO A 572 -18.38 -17.23 -27.75
C PRO A 572 -17.12 -17.59 -28.55
N GLY A 573 -16.61 -18.81 -28.34
CA GLY A 573 -15.43 -19.34 -29.04
C GLY A 573 -14.08 -18.76 -28.59
N VAL A 574 -14.06 -17.89 -27.59
CA VAL A 574 -12.85 -17.16 -27.15
C VAL A 574 -12.57 -17.36 -25.66
N ASP A 575 -13.60 -17.26 -24.81
CA ASP A 575 -13.47 -17.27 -23.35
C ASP A 575 -14.69 -17.94 -22.71
N GLU A 576 -14.51 -18.87 -21.78
CA GLU A 576 -15.63 -19.60 -21.15
C GLU A 576 -16.41 -18.76 -20.12
N GLY A 577 -15.92 -17.58 -19.76
CA GLY A 577 -16.45 -16.79 -18.66
C GLY A 577 -15.95 -17.28 -17.31
N SER A 578 -16.52 -16.71 -16.25
CA SER A 578 -16.19 -17.03 -14.86
C SER A 578 -17.45 -17.35 -14.07
N LYS A 579 -17.28 -17.97 -12.90
CA LYS A 579 -18.38 -18.30 -11.98
C LYS A 579 -17.84 -18.52 -10.57
N HIS A 580 -18.75 -18.45 -9.60
CA HIS A 580 -18.46 -18.86 -8.24
C HIS A 580 -17.96 -20.31 -8.20
N LYS A 581 -16.87 -20.55 -7.48
CA LYS A 581 -16.36 -21.89 -7.19
C LYS A 581 -17.01 -22.40 -5.91
N PRO A 582 -17.76 -23.52 -5.94
CA PRO A 582 -18.38 -24.07 -4.74
C PRO A 582 -17.36 -24.25 -3.61
N GLY A 583 -17.72 -23.76 -2.41
CA GLY A 583 -16.86 -23.83 -1.24
C GLY A 583 -15.78 -22.73 -1.14
N ALA A 584 -15.69 -21.83 -2.13
CA ALA A 584 -14.85 -20.65 -2.02
C ALA A 584 -15.45 -19.65 -1.00
N PRO A 585 -14.62 -18.91 -0.24
CA PRO A 585 -15.11 -17.90 0.67
C PRO A 585 -15.89 -16.80 -0.06
N VAL A 586 -16.97 -16.34 0.56
CA VAL A 586 -17.79 -15.22 0.09
C VAL A 586 -17.63 -14.04 1.04
N MET A 587 -17.45 -12.84 0.48
CA MET A 587 -17.08 -11.65 1.23
C MET A 587 -17.78 -10.42 0.64
N ASN A 588 -18.46 -9.62 1.47
CA ASN A 588 -18.93 -8.31 1.03
C ASN A 588 -17.79 -7.31 1.17
N THR A 589 -17.20 -6.87 0.07
CA THR A 589 -15.95 -6.10 0.10
C THR A 589 -16.12 -4.60 0.00
N GLU A 590 -17.35 -4.11 -0.17
CA GLU A 590 -17.78 -2.73 0.09
C GLU A 590 -19.29 -2.67 0.29
N PHE A 591 -19.72 -2.05 1.40
CA PHE A 591 -21.11 -1.75 1.69
C PHE A 591 -21.20 -0.55 2.64
N GLY A 592 -22.42 -0.06 2.85
CA GLY A 592 -22.66 1.10 3.69
C GLY A 592 -22.65 2.38 2.88
N GLY A 593 -21.63 3.22 3.07
CA GLY A 593 -21.57 4.51 2.39
C GLY A 593 -22.65 5.49 2.84
N VAL A 594 -23.09 5.39 4.10
CA VAL A 594 -24.16 6.23 4.66
C VAL A 594 -23.59 7.54 5.19
N ASN A 595 -24.01 8.70 4.66
CA ASN A 595 -23.64 10.00 5.21
C ASN A 595 -24.63 10.46 6.30
N ILE A 596 -24.25 11.46 7.11
CA ILE A 596 -25.19 12.18 7.99
C ILE A 596 -25.63 13.43 7.24
N ALA A 597 -26.93 13.73 7.23
CA ALA A 597 -27.45 14.95 6.60
C ALA A 597 -26.75 16.20 7.17
N PRO A 598 -26.24 17.12 6.33
CA PRO A 598 -25.66 18.35 6.83
C PRO A 598 -26.69 19.16 7.63
N ALA A 599 -26.27 19.74 8.75
CA ALA A 599 -27.06 20.78 9.40
C ALA A 599 -27.28 21.91 8.37
N LYS A 600 -28.54 22.31 8.12
CA LYS A 600 -28.91 23.32 7.12
C LYS A 600 -27.93 24.51 7.18
N LYS A 601 -27.03 24.63 6.20
CA LYS A 601 -26.21 25.83 6.02
C LYS A 601 -27.03 26.86 5.23
N GLU A 602 -27.01 28.10 5.69
CA GLU A 602 -27.41 29.26 4.88
C GLU A 602 -26.26 29.55 3.91
N ASP A 603 -26.56 29.50 2.61
CA ASP A 603 -25.72 29.76 1.42
C ASP A 603 -24.69 28.71 0.95
N GLY A 604 -24.93 28.19 -0.26
CA GLY A 604 -23.92 27.61 -1.18
C GLY A 604 -23.91 26.09 -1.32
N ASP A 605 -23.96 25.60 -2.57
CA ASP A 605 -24.00 24.19 -3.00
C ASP A 605 -23.31 23.20 -2.04
N SER A 606 -24.09 22.31 -1.42
CA SER A 606 -23.56 21.22 -0.59
C SER A 606 -23.01 20.11 -1.50
N LEU A 607 -21.68 20.02 -1.61
CA LEU A 607 -20.95 18.91 -2.26
C LEU A 607 -20.84 17.66 -1.37
N ASP A 608 -21.65 17.55 -0.31
CA ASP A 608 -21.63 16.43 0.63
C ASP A 608 -22.23 15.17 -0.03
N TRP A 609 -21.42 14.11 -0.20
CA TRP A 609 -21.83 12.89 -0.89
C TRP A 609 -21.86 11.65 0.03
N GLY A 610 -22.87 10.80 -0.18
CA GLY A 610 -23.06 9.48 0.42
C GLY A 610 -24.15 8.69 -0.33
N TYR A 611 -24.15 7.36 -0.24
CA TYR A 611 -25.09 6.47 -0.94
C TYR A 611 -26.50 6.48 -0.31
N THR A 612 -26.58 6.64 1.01
CA THR A 612 -27.83 6.89 1.74
C THR A 612 -27.58 7.88 2.88
N THR A 613 -28.62 8.50 3.44
CA THR A 613 -28.47 9.58 4.44
C THR A 613 -29.15 9.26 5.77
N ALA A 614 -28.39 9.36 6.86
CA ALA A 614 -28.86 9.29 8.24
C ALA A 614 -29.22 10.70 8.77
N THR A 615 -30.19 10.74 9.67
CA THR A 615 -30.70 11.98 10.27
C THR A 615 -29.82 12.51 11.42
N ASN A 616 -29.11 11.63 12.11
CA ASN A 616 -28.17 11.94 13.19
C ASN A 616 -27.26 10.72 13.48
N ALA A 617 -26.37 10.84 14.47
CA ALA A 617 -25.42 9.80 14.84
C ALA A 617 -26.10 8.50 15.35
N ASP A 618 -27.19 8.58 16.13
CA ASP A 618 -27.88 7.39 16.63
C ASP A 618 -28.60 6.63 15.50
N ASP A 619 -29.25 7.35 14.57
CA ASP A 619 -29.83 6.75 13.34
C ASP A 619 -28.74 6.08 12.47
N LEU A 620 -27.55 6.68 12.37
CA LEU A 620 -26.44 6.05 11.64
C LEU A 620 -25.98 4.75 12.33
N VAL A 621 -25.91 4.69 13.67
CA VAL A 621 -25.61 3.43 14.38
C VAL A 621 -26.69 2.36 14.10
N GLU A 622 -27.97 2.70 14.14
CA GLU A 622 -29.05 1.76 13.84
C GLU A 622 -28.97 1.22 12.40
N ARG A 623 -28.59 2.08 11.45
CA ARG A 623 -28.37 1.68 10.05
C ARG A 623 -27.17 0.76 9.91
N ILE A 624 -26.05 1.08 10.57
CA ILE A 624 -24.88 0.20 10.62
C ILE A 624 -25.27 -1.16 11.17
N GLU A 625 -26.06 -1.23 12.25
CA GLU A 625 -26.55 -2.49 12.79
C GLU A 625 -27.34 -3.31 11.77
N ARG A 626 -28.27 -2.68 11.05
CA ARG A 626 -29.06 -3.38 10.02
C ARG A 626 -28.20 -3.87 8.87
N LEU A 627 -27.27 -3.05 8.39
CA LEU A 627 -26.38 -3.39 7.28
C LEU A 627 -25.44 -4.54 7.65
N VAL A 628 -24.77 -4.44 8.80
CA VAL A 628 -23.86 -5.48 9.32
C VAL A 628 -24.63 -6.79 9.53
N ASN A 629 -25.81 -6.73 10.15
CA ASN A 629 -26.64 -7.92 10.33
C ASN A 629 -27.11 -8.50 8.99
N GLY A 630 -27.48 -7.67 8.02
CA GLY A 630 -27.87 -8.12 6.68
C GLY A 630 -26.78 -8.96 6.02
N VAL A 631 -25.52 -8.53 6.10
CA VAL A 631 -24.38 -9.28 5.54
C VAL A 631 -24.07 -10.56 6.33
N VAL A 632 -24.10 -10.50 7.66
CA VAL A 632 -23.57 -11.59 8.51
C VAL A 632 -24.62 -12.67 8.81
N LEU A 633 -25.88 -12.29 9.07
CA LEU A 633 -26.90 -13.22 9.55
C LEU A 633 -27.38 -14.21 8.49
N GLY A 634 -27.18 -13.92 7.20
CA GLY A 634 -27.40 -14.90 6.13
C GLY A 634 -26.50 -16.13 6.22
N GLY A 635 -25.32 -16.01 6.86
CA GLY A 635 -24.39 -17.13 7.06
C GLY A 635 -23.60 -17.55 5.82
N HIS A 636 -23.67 -16.77 4.73
CA HIS A 636 -22.90 -17.01 3.52
C HIS A 636 -21.57 -16.24 3.50
N CYS A 637 -21.50 -15.08 4.17
CA CYS A 637 -20.32 -14.23 4.18
C CYS A 637 -19.39 -14.55 5.37
N CYS A 638 -18.09 -14.55 5.12
CA CYS A 638 -17.04 -14.67 6.15
C CYS A 638 -16.19 -13.39 6.29
N ALA A 639 -16.61 -12.31 5.62
CA ALA A 639 -16.03 -10.99 5.77
C ALA A 639 -17.04 -9.91 5.38
N PHE A 640 -16.82 -8.72 5.93
CA PHE A 640 -17.35 -7.47 5.39
C PHE A 640 -16.27 -6.39 5.35
N VAL A 641 -16.43 -5.39 4.49
CA VAL A 641 -15.63 -4.16 4.48
C VAL A 641 -16.56 -2.96 4.49
N TYR A 642 -16.60 -2.24 5.60
CA TYR A 642 -17.44 -1.04 5.73
C TYR A 642 -16.78 0.16 5.03
N THR A 643 -17.48 0.80 4.11
CA THR A 643 -17.06 2.06 3.48
C THR A 643 -17.59 3.24 4.32
N GLN A 644 -16.75 3.98 5.04
CA GLN A 644 -15.28 3.89 5.18
C GLN A 644 -14.80 4.31 6.58
N LEU A 645 -13.49 4.25 6.88
CA LEU A 645 -12.98 4.58 8.22
C LEU A 645 -13.23 6.05 8.61
N ALA A 646 -12.84 6.99 7.76
CA ALA A 646 -12.98 8.44 7.99
C ALA A 646 -13.60 9.13 6.78
N ASP A 647 -14.28 10.25 6.99
CA ASP A 647 -14.72 11.12 5.90
C ASP A 647 -13.49 11.62 5.11
N ILE A 648 -13.56 11.66 3.78
CA ILE A 648 -12.46 12.12 2.92
C ILE A 648 -13.01 13.06 1.84
N GLU A 649 -12.58 14.32 1.88
CA GLU A 649 -13.03 15.37 0.96
C GLU A 649 -14.57 15.38 0.82
N GLN A 650 -15.11 15.16 -0.39
CA GLN A 650 -16.55 15.10 -0.64
C GLN A 650 -17.25 13.81 -0.18
N GLU A 651 -16.50 12.71 0.08
CA GLU A 651 -17.04 11.45 0.58
C GLU A 651 -17.19 11.49 2.12
N VAL A 652 -18.37 11.92 2.60
CA VAL A 652 -18.67 12.17 4.02
C VAL A 652 -19.45 11.02 4.69
N ASN A 653 -19.12 9.80 4.30
CA ASN A 653 -19.72 8.52 4.72
C ASN A 653 -18.83 7.70 5.69
N GLY A 654 -17.80 8.31 6.27
CA GLY A 654 -16.89 7.67 7.22
C GLY A 654 -17.48 7.48 8.62
N LEU A 655 -16.90 6.54 9.37
CA LEU A 655 -17.19 6.30 10.80
C LEU A 655 -16.60 7.39 11.71
N TYR A 656 -15.52 8.02 11.27
CA TYR A 656 -14.87 9.18 11.87
C TYR A 656 -14.95 10.38 10.94
N THR A 657 -14.76 11.59 11.48
CA THR A 657 -14.59 12.80 10.66
C THR A 657 -13.25 12.75 9.92
N PHE A 658 -13.03 13.65 8.95
CA PHE A 658 -11.77 13.74 8.21
C PHE A 658 -10.56 14.01 9.12
N ASN A 659 -10.79 14.65 10.28
CA ASN A 659 -9.81 14.91 11.33
C ASN A 659 -9.64 13.75 12.32
N ARG A 660 -10.23 12.57 12.03
CA ARG A 660 -10.20 11.38 12.91
C ARG A 660 -10.91 11.60 14.25
N GLU A 661 -11.90 12.50 14.28
CA GLU A 661 -12.74 12.71 15.46
C GLU A 661 -13.97 11.79 15.42
N GLU A 662 -14.48 11.40 16.59
CA GLU A 662 -15.65 10.53 16.68
C GLU A 662 -16.90 11.21 16.12
N LYS A 663 -17.40 10.66 15.01
CA LYS A 663 -18.72 10.98 14.46
C LYS A 663 -19.81 10.11 15.12
N LEU A 664 -19.41 8.92 15.54
CA LEU A 664 -20.22 7.91 16.24
C LEU A 664 -19.54 7.53 17.55
N ASP A 665 -20.34 7.18 18.56
CA ASP A 665 -19.82 6.55 19.78
C ASP A 665 -19.23 5.17 19.42
N ALA A 666 -17.90 5.06 19.54
CA ALA A 666 -17.18 3.87 19.12
C ALA A 666 -17.62 2.60 19.86
N SER A 667 -18.07 2.73 21.12
CA SER A 667 -18.55 1.60 21.90
C SER A 667 -19.85 1.01 21.37
N LYS A 668 -20.74 1.86 20.82
CA LYS A 668 -22.01 1.42 20.20
C LYS A 668 -21.76 0.66 18.91
N VAL A 669 -20.87 1.17 18.05
CA VAL A 669 -20.48 0.51 16.80
C VAL A 669 -19.77 -0.81 17.09
N LYS A 670 -18.86 -0.83 18.07
CA LYS A 670 -18.20 -2.06 18.51
C LYS A 670 -19.20 -3.11 19.01
N ALA A 671 -20.22 -2.71 19.78
CA ALA A 671 -21.24 -3.65 20.24
C ALA A 671 -22.04 -4.29 19.08
N VAL A 672 -22.30 -3.53 18.01
CA VAL A 672 -22.91 -4.06 16.79
C VAL A 672 -22.03 -5.11 16.13
N ILE A 673 -20.75 -4.80 15.93
CA ILE A 673 -19.80 -5.72 15.30
C ILE A 673 -19.61 -6.98 16.15
N ASP A 674 -19.37 -6.83 17.45
CA ASP A 674 -19.19 -7.97 18.38
C ASP A 674 -20.41 -8.90 18.39
N LYS A 675 -21.64 -8.35 18.35
CA LYS A 675 -22.88 -9.13 18.25
C LYS A 675 -22.96 -9.92 16.95
N ALA A 676 -22.61 -9.30 15.81
CA ALA A 676 -22.59 -9.97 14.52
C ALA A 676 -21.54 -11.08 14.46
N LEU A 677 -20.33 -10.82 14.97
CA LEU A 677 -19.27 -11.82 15.08
C LEU A 677 -19.68 -13.00 15.96
N GLY A 678 -20.33 -12.74 17.10
CA GLY A 678 -20.89 -13.79 17.95
C GLY A 678 -21.91 -14.67 17.20
N ALA A 679 -22.76 -14.06 16.37
CA ALA A 679 -23.71 -14.79 15.55
C ALA A 679 -23.00 -15.65 14.48
N TYR A 680 -21.96 -15.13 13.82
CA TYR A 680 -21.13 -15.90 12.88
C TYR A 680 -20.50 -17.12 13.58
N TYR A 681 -19.75 -16.91 14.66
CA TYR A 681 -19.04 -17.98 15.37
C TYR A 681 -19.97 -19.00 16.05
N SER A 682 -21.25 -18.66 16.28
CA SER A 682 -22.24 -19.66 16.72
C SER A 682 -22.64 -20.65 15.64
N LYS A 683 -22.41 -20.32 14.36
CA LYS A 683 -22.80 -21.12 13.18
C LYS A 683 -21.64 -21.92 12.60
N VAL A 684 -20.43 -21.37 12.61
CA VAL A 684 -19.21 -22.06 12.16
C VAL A 684 -18.55 -22.80 13.33
N LYS A 685 -18.16 -24.05 13.11
CA LYS A 685 -17.47 -24.89 14.10
C LYS A 685 -16.01 -25.11 13.72
#